data_AF-A0A497CDK1-F1
#
_entry.id   AF-A0A497CDK1-F1
#
_cell.length_a   1.000
_cell.length_b   1.000
_cell.length_c   1.000
_cell.angle_alpha   90.00
_cell.angle_beta   90.00
_cell.angle_gamma   90.00
#
_symmetry.space_group_name_H-M   'P 1'
#
loop_
_entity.id
_entity.type
_entity.pdbx_description
1 polymer ?
#
loop_
_entity_poly.entity_id
_entity_poly.type
_entity_poly.pdbx_seq_one_letter_code
_entity_poly.pdbx_strand_id
1 'polypeptide(L)'
;MENEKRTAPHWIYGVLLIVILAVGGYFRVVGLDWDENQHLHPDERFLTMVTSAISSVEDVGEYFDTANSSLNPHNRGYGFYVYGTLPIFLVRYVGEALEQTGYSQIYLVGRVLSALMDLLTVCLVYFIGARVYDRRVGLLGAAFSAFAVLQIQLSHYFAVDTFTTFFTVLAVYFAVEVGTFAPSPSGSRLPKSGADANTVKQRKIRLSSFVLFGLALGMAVSSKISAAPVALTLPLAAWIYWSKLPTEEQRQAGVRVFGYLVFAAFLSVLTFRVFQPYAFSGPGFFGLKPNELWVSNLQALRAQTSGDVDFPPALQWARRPSWFAFENLVLWGMGLPLGILSWAGFLWIAWRMFKEQFITKTSEVSGSWKKHFLLWSWTALYFSWQSSLWNSMMRYQLCIYPFLALFAAWTVFTLWDEAGREWQIGKVRFQIKKNAGRLMTFAIAAVVLLTTFGYAYAFTGVFTRPHTRVAATRWIFQNVPGAVTLTLETEDGSFNQLLPYPAETTISAENSWQTNIIARKSGELTTITLPHIFDESELGTPQTLRVELFAQSSGQTLAILETELTFDATFQTSHVFQLTEPVTLTEEQSYGLRFSLANAGVISLKGAAVANESSWDDGQPLRMDSYDPFGGIYDGSLNFEMYWDDNADKLERFITNLDQADYIFITSSRQWASTTRVPERYPLTSEYYRHLMGCPSGLEIEKCYNIAQKGMFQGDFGFELVEVFQSNPSLGNLEINDQPSEEAFTVYDHPKVFIFKKSDAYDSTYVREVLSAVDLSNVI
;
A
#
# COMPACT_ATOMS: atom_id res chain seq x y z
N MET A 1 -44.69 -35.11 -15.93
CA MET A 1 -43.24 -35.37 -15.85
C MET A 1 -42.55 -34.04 -15.66
N GLU A 2 -42.36 -33.71 -14.40
CA GLU A 2 -41.85 -32.43 -13.92
C GLU A 2 -40.34 -32.44 -14.07
N ASN A 3 -39.78 -31.47 -14.79
CA ASN A 3 -38.34 -31.31 -14.98
C ASN A 3 -37.67 -31.09 -13.61
N GLU A 4 -37.17 -32.15 -12.98
CA GLU A 4 -36.21 -32.05 -11.89
C GLU A 4 -35.06 -31.16 -12.38
N LYS A 5 -34.95 -29.97 -11.80
CA LYS A 5 -33.82 -29.05 -12.05
C LYS A 5 -32.55 -29.82 -11.68
N ARG A 6 -31.85 -30.37 -12.68
CA ARG A 6 -30.51 -30.95 -12.52
C ARG A 6 -29.60 -29.89 -11.92
N THR A 7 -29.42 -29.92 -10.60
CA THR A 7 -28.42 -29.13 -9.90
C THR A 7 -27.06 -29.74 -10.20
N ALA A 8 -26.04 -28.90 -10.39
CA ALA A 8 -24.68 -29.38 -10.61
C ALA A 8 -24.24 -30.25 -9.41
N PRO A 9 -23.54 -31.36 -9.64
CA PRO A 9 -22.98 -32.19 -8.57
C PRO A 9 -22.19 -31.37 -7.55
N HIS A 10 -22.34 -31.70 -6.27
CA HIS A 10 -21.72 -30.94 -5.18
C HIS A 10 -20.19 -30.81 -5.28
N TRP A 11 -19.51 -31.79 -5.89
CA TRP A 11 -18.06 -31.77 -6.07
C TRP A 11 -17.60 -30.66 -7.04
N ILE A 12 -18.43 -30.26 -8.02
CA ILE A 12 -18.07 -29.22 -9.00
C ILE A 12 -17.83 -27.88 -8.30
N TYR A 13 -18.69 -27.51 -7.35
CA TYR A 13 -18.51 -26.28 -6.56
C TYR A 13 -17.23 -26.31 -5.74
N GLY A 14 -16.86 -27.48 -5.19
CA GLY A 14 -15.60 -27.66 -4.47
C GLY A 14 -14.38 -27.48 -5.37
N VAL A 15 -14.39 -28.11 -6.55
CA VAL A 15 -13.31 -27.97 -7.54
C VAL A 15 -13.17 -26.52 -8.01
N LEU A 16 -14.27 -25.86 -8.36
CA LEU A 16 -14.24 -24.46 -8.80
C LEU A 16 -13.74 -23.53 -7.69
N LEU A 17 -14.11 -23.76 -6.43
CA LEU A 17 -13.59 -23.00 -5.31
C LEU A 17 -12.07 -23.19 -5.16
N ILE A 18 -11.57 -24.43 -5.29
CA ILE A 18 -10.13 -24.71 -5.27
C ILE A 18 -9.41 -23.96 -6.39
N VAL A 19 -9.97 -23.93 -7.61
CA VAL A 19 -9.40 -23.16 -8.72
C VAL A 19 -9.37 -21.67 -8.41
N ILE A 20 -10.46 -21.10 -7.87
CA ILE A 20 -10.52 -19.69 -7.46
C ILE A 20 -9.45 -19.39 -6.41
N LEU A 21 -9.31 -20.24 -5.39
CA LEU A 21 -8.31 -20.07 -4.34
C LEU A 21 -6.87 -20.23 -4.86
N ALA A 22 -6.64 -21.14 -5.80
CA ALA A 22 -5.32 -21.33 -6.40
C ALA A 22 -4.90 -20.12 -7.24
N VAL A 23 -5.79 -19.63 -8.11
CA VAL A 23 -5.53 -18.44 -8.94
C VAL A 23 -5.45 -17.17 -8.09
N GLY A 24 -6.38 -16.99 -7.17
CA GLY A 24 -6.33 -15.88 -6.20
C GLY A 24 -5.09 -15.94 -5.31
N GLY A 25 -4.61 -17.15 -4.99
CA GLY A 25 -3.40 -17.35 -4.20
C GLY A 25 -2.15 -16.95 -4.97
N TYR A 26 -2.04 -17.36 -6.23
CA TYR A 26 -0.97 -16.90 -7.12
C TYR A 26 -0.92 -15.37 -7.19
N PHE A 27 -2.07 -14.70 -7.38
CA PHE A 27 -2.12 -13.24 -7.42
C PHE A 27 -1.68 -12.54 -6.13
N ARG A 28 -1.67 -13.20 -4.97
CA ARG A 28 -1.29 -12.59 -3.68
C ARG A 28 0.16 -12.85 -3.29
N VAL A 29 0.84 -13.77 -3.97
CA VAL A 29 2.21 -14.20 -3.62
C VAL A 29 3.19 -14.03 -4.79
N VAL A 30 2.72 -13.54 -5.93
CA VAL A 30 3.60 -13.22 -7.05
C VAL A 30 4.49 -12.04 -6.67
N GLY A 31 5.79 -12.15 -6.92
CA GLY A 31 6.74 -11.09 -6.58
C GLY A 31 6.82 -10.82 -5.08
N LEU A 32 6.86 -11.83 -4.20
CA LEU A 32 6.90 -11.59 -2.73
C LEU A 32 7.99 -10.62 -2.26
N ASP A 33 9.11 -10.50 -2.97
CA ASP A 33 10.21 -9.55 -2.73
C ASP A 33 10.34 -8.53 -3.88
N TRP A 34 9.20 -8.02 -4.37
CA TRP A 34 9.11 -7.12 -5.52
C TRP A 34 9.81 -5.77 -5.29
N ASP A 35 10.01 -5.36 -4.03
CA ASP A 35 10.69 -4.13 -3.64
C ASP A 35 12.16 -4.34 -3.27
N GLU A 36 12.73 -5.52 -3.50
CA GLU A 36 14.15 -5.84 -3.32
C GLU A 36 14.70 -5.42 -1.94
N ASN A 37 13.98 -5.80 -0.88
CA ASN A 37 14.34 -5.51 0.52
C ASN A 37 14.50 -3.99 0.83
N GLN A 38 13.84 -3.11 0.07
CA GLN A 38 13.88 -1.65 0.30
C GLN A 38 12.82 -1.16 1.31
N HIS A 39 11.79 -1.95 1.63
CA HIS A 39 10.76 -1.64 2.62
C HIS A 39 10.05 -0.30 2.37
N LEU A 40 9.61 -0.09 1.14
CA LEU A 40 9.09 1.20 0.68
C LEU A 40 7.65 1.49 1.14
N HIS A 41 6.96 0.50 1.73
CA HIS A 41 5.70 0.71 2.45
C HIS A 41 5.98 1.09 3.92
N PRO A 42 5.52 2.26 4.41
CA PRO A 42 5.88 2.78 5.74
C PRO A 42 5.38 1.91 6.91
N ASP A 43 4.12 1.45 6.86
CA ASP A 43 3.58 0.61 7.94
C ASP A 43 4.29 -0.75 8.01
N GLU A 44 4.54 -1.38 6.85
CA GLU A 44 5.31 -2.63 6.78
C GLU A 44 6.74 -2.44 7.29
N ARG A 45 7.44 -1.38 6.89
CA ARG A 45 8.77 -1.05 7.40
C ARG A 45 8.76 -0.97 8.92
N PHE A 46 7.78 -0.26 9.48
CA PHE A 46 7.61 -0.16 10.93
C PHE A 46 7.33 -1.50 11.61
N LEU A 47 6.40 -2.31 11.07
CA LEU A 47 6.09 -3.62 11.62
C LEU A 47 7.27 -4.60 11.49
N THR A 48 8.08 -4.49 10.44
CA THR A 48 9.31 -5.27 10.24
C THR A 48 10.35 -4.91 11.32
N MET A 49 10.59 -3.62 11.53
CA MET A 49 11.46 -3.11 12.59
C MET A 49 11.02 -3.65 13.96
N VAL A 50 9.74 -3.52 14.31
CA VAL A 50 9.21 -4.00 15.59
C VAL A 50 9.32 -5.52 15.72
N THR A 51 8.89 -6.27 14.70
CA THR A 51 8.83 -7.74 14.76
C THR A 51 10.21 -8.39 14.79
N SER A 52 11.20 -7.77 14.14
CA SER A 52 12.60 -8.21 14.22
C SER A 52 13.23 -7.95 15.61
N ALA A 53 12.77 -6.92 16.33
CA ALA A 53 13.33 -6.51 17.61
C ALA A 53 12.70 -7.22 18.84
N ILE A 54 11.42 -7.60 18.77
CA ILE A 54 10.79 -8.41 19.82
C ILE A 54 11.30 -9.86 19.76
N SER A 55 11.19 -10.59 20.87
CA SER A 55 11.55 -12.01 20.94
C SER A 55 10.57 -12.78 21.81
N SER A 56 10.53 -14.11 21.66
CA SER A 56 9.83 -14.98 22.59
C SER A 56 10.21 -14.71 24.05
N VAL A 57 9.20 -14.80 24.92
CA VAL A 57 9.33 -14.72 26.38
C VAL A 57 9.96 -15.99 26.95
N GLU A 58 10.69 -15.86 28.05
CA GLU A 58 11.32 -17.00 28.74
C GLU A 58 10.28 -17.85 29.49
N ASP A 59 9.25 -17.20 30.04
CA ASP A 59 8.13 -17.87 30.71
C ASP A 59 6.78 -17.15 30.52
N VAL A 60 5.69 -17.83 30.91
CA VAL A 60 4.31 -17.34 30.71
C VAL A 60 3.99 -16.13 31.60
N GLY A 61 4.66 -15.96 32.73
CA GLY A 61 4.50 -14.81 33.61
C GLY A 61 4.98 -13.53 32.93
N GLU A 62 6.13 -13.60 32.26
CA GLU A 62 6.71 -12.49 31.49
C GLU A 62 5.77 -12.01 30.37
N TYR A 63 5.01 -12.90 29.72
CA TYR A 63 4.03 -12.54 28.69
C TYR A 63 2.98 -11.52 29.17
N PHE A 64 2.61 -11.59 30.46
CA PHE A 64 1.64 -10.69 31.08
C PHE A 64 2.29 -9.60 31.95
N ASP A 65 3.61 -9.47 31.91
CA ASP A 65 4.35 -8.38 32.55
C ASP A 65 4.68 -7.29 31.54
N THR A 66 3.80 -6.29 31.46
CA THR A 66 3.93 -5.19 30.49
C THR A 66 5.24 -4.43 30.63
N ALA A 67 5.79 -4.30 31.84
CA ALA A 67 7.02 -3.55 32.08
C ALA A 67 8.27 -4.29 31.59
N ASN A 68 8.26 -5.63 31.60
CA ASN A 68 9.46 -6.43 31.35
C ASN A 68 9.38 -7.32 30.09
N SER A 69 8.18 -7.52 29.53
CA SER A 69 7.99 -8.47 28.43
C SER A 69 8.83 -8.15 27.20
N SER A 70 9.62 -9.14 26.78
CA SER A 70 10.41 -9.15 25.55
C SER A 70 9.60 -9.02 24.26
N LEU A 71 8.30 -9.34 24.33
CA LEU A 71 7.32 -9.22 23.25
C LEU A 71 6.63 -7.84 23.19
N ASN A 72 6.82 -6.97 24.19
CA ASN A 72 6.23 -5.63 24.19
C ASN A 72 7.07 -4.66 23.33
N PRO A 73 6.53 -4.09 22.24
CA PRO A 73 7.25 -3.12 21.41
C PRO A 73 7.83 -1.94 22.19
N HIS A 74 7.13 -1.47 23.24
CA HIS A 74 7.59 -0.37 24.08
C HIS A 74 8.91 -0.69 24.80
N ASN A 75 9.13 -1.96 25.17
CA ASN A 75 10.36 -2.40 25.84
C ASN A 75 11.53 -2.62 24.86
N ARG A 76 11.28 -2.46 23.55
CA ARG A 76 12.25 -2.63 22.46
C ARG A 76 12.57 -1.33 21.71
N GLY A 77 12.29 -0.18 22.32
CA GLY A 77 12.58 1.14 21.75
C GLY A 77 11.44 1.73 20.89
N TYR A 78 10.32 1.02 20.74
CA TYR A 78 9.17 1.50 19.97
C TYR A 78 8.11 2.10 20.91
N GLY A 79 8.41 3.28 21.45
CA GLY A 79 7.57 3.98 22.42
C GLY A 79 6.19 4.40 21.89
N PHE A 80 6.05 4.56 20.57
CA PHE A 80 4.77 4.82 19.90
C PHE A 80 4.32 3.59 19.10
N TYR A 81 3.49 2.74 19.70
CA TYR A 81 2.91 1.56 19.04
C TYR A 81 1.39 1.53 19.19
N VAL A 82 0.70 1.68 18.07
CA VAL A 82 -0.77 1.81 17.99
C VAL A 82 -1.46 0.65 17.26
N TYR A 83 -0.67 -0.26 16.70
CA TYR A 83 -1.15 -1.43 15.98
C TYR A 83 -1.60 -2.53 16.95
N GLY A 84 -2.33 -3.52 16.43
CA GLY A 84 -2.60 -4.75 17.17
C GLY A 84 -1.35 -5.59 17.37
N THR A 85 -1.23 -6.30 18.49
CA THR A 85 -0.10 -7.19 18.75
C THR A 85 -0.30 -8.60 18.20
N LEU A 86 -1.55 -9.02 17.90
CA LEU A 86 -1.80 -10.34 17.33
C LEU A 86 -1.03 -10.60 16.01
N PRO A 87 -1.04 -9.69 15.01
CA PRO A 87 -0.32 -9.92 13.76
C PRO A 87 1.19 -10.07 13.96
N ILE A 88 1.81 -9.18 14.75
CA ILE A 88 3.26 -9.25 15.00
C ILE A 88 3.65 -10.49 15.81
N PHE A 89 2.80 -10.96 16.73
CA PHE A 89 3.05 -12.20 17.47
C PHE A 89 3.01 -13.41 16.55
N LEU A 90 1.98 -13.51 15.70
CA LEU A 90 1.87 -14.60 14.73
C LEU A 90 3.08 -14.63 13.79
N VAL A 91 3.45 -13.47 13.23
CA VAL A 91 4.61 -13.38 12.34
C VAL A 91 5.91 -13.70 13.08
N ARG A 92 6.09 -13.19 14.31
CA ARG A 92 7.28 -13.48 15.12
C ARG A 92 7.45 -14.97 15.38
N TYR A 93 6.41 -15.65 15.86
CA TYR A 93 6.50 -17.08 16.19
C TYR A 93 6.68 -17.95 14.95
N VAL A 94 6.03 -17.61 13.82
CA VAL A 94 6.26 -18.32 12.56
C VAL A 94 7.67 -18.06 12.03
N GLY A 95 8.16 -16.81 12.14
CA GLY A 95 9.53 -16.46 11.78
C GLY A 95 10.57 -17.20 12.61
N GLU A 96 10.36 -17.37 13.91
CA GLU A 96 11.22 -18.20 14.76
C GLU A 96 11.19 -19.68 14.34
N ALA A 97 10.02 -20.23 14.04
CA ALA A 97 9.87 -21.61 13.57
C ALA A 97 10.54 -21.86 12.20
N LEU A 98 10.69 -20.81 11.38
CA LEU A 98 11.34 -20.85 10.08
C LEU A 98 12.80 -20.36 10.09
N GLU A 99 13.32 -19.94 11.25
CA GLU A 99 14.64 -19.31 11.39
C GLU A 99 14.81 -18.04 10.52
N GLN A 100 13.72 -17.31 10.29
CA GLN A 100 13.63 -16.10 9.45
C GLN A 100 13.21 -14.88 10.27
N THR A 101 14.00 -14.52 11.27
CA THR A 101 13.70 -13.41 12.20
C THR A 101 14.46 -12.11 11.90
N GLY A 102 15.44 -12.15 10.98
CA GLY A 102 16.21 -10.98 10.61
C GLY A 102 15.36 -9.91 9.90
N TYR A 103 15.81 -8.65 9.96
CA TYR A 103 15.13 -7.51 9.33
C TYR A 103 14.81 -7.76 7.85
N SER A 104 15.78 -8.30 7.10
CA SER A 104 15.63 -8.65 5.67
C SER A 104 14.93 -9.97 5.38
N GLN A 105 14.29 -10.59 6.38
CA GLN A 105 13.64 -11.90 6.24
C GLN A 105 12.21 -11.90 6.80
N ILE A 106 12.01 -11.31 7.98
CA ILE A 106 10.75 -11.43 8.74
C ILE A 106 9.55 -10.81 8.01
N TYR A 107 9.79 -9.79 7.19
CA TYR A 107 8.73 -9.16 6.41
C TYR A 107 8.16 -10.10 5.34
N LEU A 108 8.98 -10.98 4.74
CA LEU A 108 8.52 -11.99 3.77
C LEU A 108 7.58 -13.00 4.44
N VAL A 109 7.89 -13.42 5.67
CA VAL A 109 7.01 -14.24 6.49
C VAL A 109 5.68 -13.52 6.73
N GLY A 110 5.75 -12.22 7.06
CA GLY A 110 4.59 -11.37 7.23
C GLY A 110 3.72 -11.24 5.98
N ARG A 111 4.32 -11.05 4.79
CA ARG A 111 3.62 -10.98 3.50
C ARG A 111 2.90 -12.30 3.17
N VAL A 112 3.57 -13.45 3.36
CA VAL A 112 2.95 -14.76 3.16
C VAL A 112 1.76 -14.98 4.10
N LEU A 113 1.88 -14.60 5.37
CA LEU A 113 0.77 -14.70 6.32
C LEU A 113 -0.37 -13.73 5.99
N SER A 114 -0.07 -12.52 5.51
CA SER A 114 -1.06 -11.56 5.02
C SER A 114 -1.87 -12.14 3.85
N ALA A 115 -1.18 -12.70 2.85
CA ALA A 115 -1.80 -13.40 1.72
C ALA A 115 -2.67 -14.59 2.17
N LEU A 116 -2.21 -15.37 3.14
CA LEU A 116 -2.98 -16.47 3.72
C LEU A 116 -4.27 -15.98 4.40
N MET A 117 -4.21 -14.91 5.20
CA MET A 117 -5.38 -14.35 5.88
C MET A 117 -6.44 -13.87 4.88
N ASP A 118 -6.02 -13.22 3.79
CA ASP A 118 -6.97 -12.78 2.77
C ASP A 118 -7.55 -13.96 1.96
N LEU A 119 -6.77 -15.00 1.64
CA LEU A 119 -7.31 -16.22 1.02
C LEU A 119 -8.34 -16.94 1.91
N LEU A 120 -8.10 -16.99 3.23
CA LEU A 120 -9.07 -17.50 4.18
C LEU A 120 -10.34 -16.64 4.21
N THR A 121 -10.21 -15.32 4.01
CA THR A 121 -11.35 -14.41 3.85
C THR A 121 -12.17 -14.77 2.60
N VAL A 122 -11.53 -15.01 1.46
CA VAL A 122 -12.20 -15.46 0.22
C VAL A 122 -12.95 -16.80 0.45
N CYS A 123 -12.35 -17.72 1.21
CA CYS A 123 -12.98 -18.98 1.58
C CYS A 123 -14.25 -18.74 2.44
N LEU A 124 -14.17 -17.82 3.41
CA LEU A 124 -15.33 -17.42 4.22
C LEU A 124 -16.42 -16.76 3.38
N VAL A 125 -16.09 -15.96 2.36
CA VAL A 125 -17.07 -15.39 1.42
C VAL A 125 -17.91 -16.50 0.78
N TYR A 126 -17.28 -17.58 0.31
CA TYR A 126 -18.01 -18.73 -0.23
C TYR A 126 -18.97 -19.32 0.79
N PHE A 127 -18.52 -19.59 2.02
CA PHE A 127 -19.35 -20.20 3.04
C PHE A 127 -20.50 -19.30 3.50
N ILE A 128 -20.26 -17.99 3.64
CA ILE A 128 -21.30 -17.01 3.97
C ILE A 128 -22.33 -16.96 2.85
N GLY A 129 -21.91 -16.80 1.59
CA GLY A 129 -22.81 -16.73 0.45
C GLY A 129 -23.61 -18.02 0.24
N ALA A 130 -22.97 -19.18 0.36
CA ALA A 130 -23.61 -20.48 0.26
C ALA A 130 -24.68 -20.72 1.34
N ARG A 131 -24.48 -20.12 2.52
CA ARG A 131 -25.38 -20.25 3.68
C ARG A 131 -26.54 -19.26 3.66
N VAL A 132 -26.27 -17.99 3.36
CA VAL A 132 -27.29 -16.94 3.34
C VAL A 132 -28.18 -17.08 2.10
N TYR A 133 -27.58 -17.45 0.97
CA TYR A 133 -28.23 -17.58 -0.33
C TYR A 133 -28.15 -19.03 -0.83
N ASP A 134 -27.25 -19.29 -1.78
CA ASP A 134 -26.96 -20.61 -2.31
C ASP A 134 -25.50 -20.70 -2.81
N ARG A 135 -25.05 -21.91 -3.14
CA ARG A 135 -23.66 -22.17 -3.53
C ARG A 135 -23.21 -21.42 -4.79
N ARG A 136 -24.14 -21.03 -5.68
CA ARG A 136 -23.83 -20.26 -6.89
C ARG A 136 -23.41 -18.85 -6.50
N VAL A 137 -24.18 -18.22 -5.61
CA VAL A 137 -23.86 -16.88 -5.06
C VAL A 137 -22.56 -16.93 -4.27
N GLY A 138 -22.37 -17.95 -3.42
CA GLY A 138 -21.12 -18.14 -2.68
C GLY A 138 -19.91 -18.26 -3.60
N LEU A 139 -20.00 -19.07 -4.66
CA LEU A 139 -18.88 -19.29 -5.58
C LEU A 139 -18.53 -18.03 -6.39
N LEU A 140 -19.53 -17.35 -6.96
CA LEU A 140 -19.29 -16.12 -7.72
C LEU A 140 -18.83 -14.97 -6.82
N GLY A 141 -19.35 -14.87 -5.59
CA GLY A 141 -18.89 -13.90 -4.61
C GLY A 141 -17.45 -14.13 -4.20
N ALA A 142 -17.04 -15.39 -4.02
CA ALA A 142 -15.65 -15.75 -3.76
C ALA A 142 -14.75 -15.40 -4.95
N ALA A 143 -15.20 -15.64 -6.19
CA ALA A 143 -14.44 -15.23 -7.38
C ALA A 143 -14.26 -13.70 -7.45
N PHE A 144 -15.33 -12.92 -7.21
CA PHE A 144 -15.24 -11.46 -7.18
C PHE A 144 -14.33 -10.94 -6.07
N SER A 145 -14.36 -11.54 -4.88
CA SER A 145 -13.46 -11.18 -3.77
C SER A 145 -12.01 -11.60 -4.04
N ALA A 146 -11.80 -12.78 -4.64
CA ALA A 146 -10.46 -13.27 -5.00
C ALA A 146 -9.75 -12.36 -6.01
N PHE A 147 -10.52 -11.70 -6.88
CA PHE A 147 -10.02 -10.84 -7.95
C PHE A 147 -10.23 -9.33 -7.67
N ALA A 148 -10.63 -8.95 -6.45
CA ALA A 148 -10.68 -7.54 -6.07
C ALA A 148 -9.26 -7.01 -5.86
N VAL A 149 -8.89 -5.94 -6.57
CA VAL A 149 -7.52 -5.41 -6.61
C VAL A 149 -7.04 -4.97 -5.22
N LEU A 150 -7.85 -4.25 -4.44
CA LEU A 150 -7.43 -3.82 -3.11
C LEU A 150 -7.12 -4.99 -2.16
N GLN A 151 -7.89 -6.08 -2.23
CA GLN A 151 -7.62 -7.28 -1.45
C GLN A 151 -6.28 -7.91 -1.87
N ILE A 152 -5.99 -7.93 -3.17
CA ILE A 152 -4.72 -8.41 -3.72
C ILE A 152 -3.57 -7.51 -3.28
N GLN A 153 -3.67 -6.20 -3.46
CA GLN A 153 -2.65 -5.23 -3.09
C GLN A 153 -2.26 -5.36 -1.61
N LEU A 154 -3.24 -5.29 -0.70
CA LEU A 154 -2.98 -5.36 0.75
C LEU A 154 -2.43 -6.72 1.20
N SER A 155 -2.58 -7.77 0.38
CA SER A 155 -1.96 -9.08 0.63
C SER A 155 -0.45 -9.10 0.38
N HIS A 156 0.09 -8.16 -0.42
CA HIS A 156 1.52 -8.06 -0.71
C HIS A 156 2.31 -7.32 0.37
N TYR A 157 1.63 -6.82 1.41
CA TYR A 157 2.26 -6.12 2.52
C TYR A 157 2.07 -6.90 3.82
N PHE A 158 3.13 -6.94 4.63
CA PHE A 158 3.03 -7.23 6.05
C PHE A 158 2.41 -6.03 6.78
N ALA A 159 1.08 -6.00 6.78
CA ALA A 159 0.24 -5.03 7.48
C ALA A 159 -0.84 -5.74 8.32
N VAL A 160 -1.57 -4.98 9.14
CA VAL A 160 -2.60 -5.54 10.03
C VAL A 160 -3.94 -5.76 9.35
N ASP A 161 -4.17 -5.14 8.19
CA ASP A 161 -5.49 -4.99 7.57
C ASP A 161 -6.10 -6.32 7.09
N THR A 162 -5.29 -7.23 6.52
CA THR A 162 -5.74 -8.57 6.09
C THR A 162 -6.10 -9.46 7.29
N PHE A 163 -5.30 -9.42 8.35
CA PHE A 163 -5.59 -10.12 9.62
C PHE A 163 -6.89 -9.61 10.24
N THR A 164 -7.03 -8.29 10.36
CA THR A 164 -8.25 -7.66 10.88
C THR A 164 -9.48 -8.05 10.05
N THR A 165 -9.35 -8.04 8.73
CA THR A 165 -10.45 -8.38 7.82
C THR A 165 -10.85 -9.85 7.98
N PHE A 166 -9.89 -10.77 8.02
CA PHE A 166 -10.16 -12.19 8.22
C PHE A 166 -10.94 -12.45 9.51
N PHE A 167 -10.44 -11.98 10.66
CA PHE A 167 -11.12 -12.19 11.93
C PHE A 167 -12.47 -11.47 12.03
N THR A 168 -12.61 -10.30 11.38
CA THR A 168 -13.90 -9.59 11.25
C THR A 168 -14.91 -10.43 10.47
N VAL A 169 -14.52 -10.94 9.29
CA VAL A 169 -15.40 -11.77 8.44
C VAL A 169 -15.70 -13.11 9.10
N LEU A 170 -14.75 -13.67 9.85
CA LEU A 170 -14.94 -14.88 10.65
C LEU A 170 -15.98 -14.65 11.78
N ALA A 171 -15.92 -13.52 12.48
CA ALA A 171 -16.95 -13.14 13.44
C ALA A 171 -18.32 -13.00 12.73
N VAL A 172 -18.37 -12.30 11.60
CA VAL A 172 -19.61 -12.19 10.81
C VAL A 172 -20.12 -13.55 10.35
N TYR A 173 -19.26 -14.49 9.96
CA TYR A 173 -19.66 -15.85 9.59
C TYR A 173 -20.39 -16.57 10.75
N PHE A 174 -19.88 -16.46 11.97
CA PHE A 174 -20.57 -17.06 13.13
C PHE A 174 -21.85 -16.31 13.50
N ALA A 175 -21.92 -14.99 13.34
CA ALA A 175 -23.17 -14.25 13.47
C ALA A 175 -24.20 -14.69 12.41
N VAL A 176 -23.76 -14.88 11.16
CA VAL A 176 -24.59 -15.46 10.09
C VAL A 176 -25.06 -16.86 10.47
N GLU A 177 -24.19 -17.70 11.06
CA GLU A 177 -24.58 -19.03 11.55
C GLU A 177 -25.74 -18.92 12.54
N VAL A 178 -25.65 -18.01 13.51
CA VAL A 178 -26.68 -17.72 14.51
C VAL A 178 -27.98 -17.25 13.85
N GLY A 179 -27.93 -16.22 13.00
CA GLY A 179 -29.11 -15.59 12.40
C GLY A 179 -29.86 -16.48 11.40
N THR A 180 -29.18 -17.49 10.85
CA THR A 180 -29.75 -18.42 9.85
C THR A 180 -30.27 -19.73 10.45
N PHE A 181 -30.13 -19.98 11.75
CA PHE A 181 -30.75 -21.15 12.38
C PHE A 181 -32.27 -21.15 12.16
N ALA A 182 -32.80 -22.31 11.76
CA ALA A 182 -34.23 -22.51 11.58
C ALA A 182 -34.87 -22.96 12.91
N PRO A 183 -36.02 -22.36 13.32
CA PRO A 183 -36.82 -22.89 14.42
C PRO A 183 -37.26 -24.32 14.11
N SER A 184 -37.35 -25.18 15.14
CA SER A 184 -37.98 -26.49 14.98
C SER A 184 -39.47 -26.28 14.65
N PRO A 185 -40.05 -26.93 13.61
CA PRO A 185 -41.48 -26.80 13.35
C PRO A 185 -42.25 -27.36 14.55
N SER A 186 -42.97 -26.48 15.25
CA SER A 186 -43.86 -26.82 16.35
C SER A 186 -44.96 -27.75 15.82
N GLY A 187 -44.95 -29.02 16.24
CA GLY A 187 -46.07 -29.95 16.02
C GLY A 187 -45.82 -31.18 15.16
N SER A 188 -44.64 -31.36 14.52
CA SER A 188 -44.34 -32.67 13.92
C SER A 188 -43.98 -33.67 15.01
N ARG A 189 -44.87 -34.65 15.27
CA ARG A 189 -44.55 -35.88 15.98
C ARG A 189 -43.18 -36.37 15.48
N LEU A 190 -42.32 -36.76 16.42
CA LEU A 190 -41.04 -37.43 16.18
C LEU A 190 -41.06 -38.19 14.84
N PRO A 191 -40.08 -37.99 13.94
CA PRO A 191 -39.91 -38.93 12.83
C PRO A 191 -39.83 -40.32 13.45
N LYS A 192 -40.71 -41.22 13.01
CA LYS A 192 -40.63 -42.64 13.37
C LYS A 192 -39.19 -43.09 13.11
N SER A 193 -38.62 -43.76 14.11
CA SER A 193 -37.34 -44.50 14.13
C SER A 193 -36.62 -44.55 12.78
N GLY A 194 -35.50 -43.83 12.65
CA GLY A 194 -34.62 -43.88 11.48
C GLY A 194 -33.98 -42.56 11.06
N ALA A 195 -34.38 -41.41 11.61
CA ALA A 195 -33.72 -40.14 11.31
C ALA A 195 -32.38 -40.04 12.05
N ASP A 196 -31.28 -39.92 11.30
CA ASP A 196 -29.92 -39.73 11.81
C ASP A 196 -29.89 -38.71 12.95
N ALA A 197 -29.25 -39.09 14.07
CA ALA A 197 -29.05 -38.23 15.25
C ALA A 197 -28.41 -36.87 14.91
N ASN A 198 -27.74 -36.76 13.75
CA ASN A 198 -27.20 -35.52 13.21
C ASN A 198 -28.27 -34.50 12.77
N THR A 199 -29.44 -34.96 12.30
CA THR A 199 -30.54 -34.10 11.83
C THR A 199 -31.28 -33.41 12.99
N VAL A 200 -31.31 -34.06 14.17
CA VAL A 200 -31.91 -33.52 15.39
C VAL A 200 -30.96 -32.54 16.10
N LYS A 201 -29.63 -32.75 16.02
CA LYS A 201 -28.59 -31.82 16.52
C LYS A 201 -28.55 -30.47 15.78
N GLN A 202 -29.09 -30.37 14.57
CA GLN A 202 -29.11 -29.13 13.77
C GLN A 202 -30.22 -28.13 14.15
N ARG A 203 -31.13 -28.48 15.07
CA ARG A 203 -32.35 -27.70 15.37
C ARG A 203 -32.29 -26.79 16.59
N LYS A 204 -31.15 -26.72 17.31
CA LYS A 204 -30.97 -25.86 18.49
C LYS A 204 -29.83 -24.87 18.26
N ILE A 205 -30.04 -23.63 18.68
CA ILE A 205 -29.00 -22.60 18.73
C ILE A 205 -27.77 -23.13 19.48
N ARG A 206 -26.59 -23.01 18.87
CA ARG A 206 -25.36 -23.63 19.37
C ARG A 206 -24.55 -22.62 20.15
N LEU A 207 -24.18 -22.96 21.39
CA LEU A 207 -23.22 -22.18 22.17
C LEU A 207 -21.89 -22.01 21.42
N SER A 208 -21.47 -23.00 20.64
CA SER A 208 -20.22 -22.95 19.87
C SER A 208 -20.13 -21.74 18.93
N SER A 209 -21.23 -21.36 18.27
CA SER A 209 -21.23 -20.20 17.37
C SER A 209 -21.01 -18.89 18.13
N PHE A 210 -21.54 -18.78 19.36
CA PHE A 210 -21.33 -17.62 20.23
C PHE A 210 -19.90 -17.59 20.77
N VAL A 211 -19.37 -18.76 21.17
CA VAL A 211 -17.97 -18.91 21.61
C VAL A 211 -17.02 -18.49 20.51
N LEU A 212 -17.15 -19.07 19.32
CA LEU A 212 -16.29 -18.79 18.19
C LEU A 212 -16.43 -17.36 17.69
N PHE A 213 -17.63 -16.78 17.76
CA PHE A 213 -17.82 -15.34 17.54
C PHE A 213 -17.00 -14.50 18.54
N GLY A 214 -17.09 -14.80 19.84
CA GLY A 214 -16.36 -14.08 20.88
C GLY A 214 -14.84 -14.15 20.66
N LEU A 215 -14.32 -15.34 20.35
CA LEU A 215 -12.90 -15.53 20.02
C LEU A 215 -12.50 -14.72 18.78
N ALA A 216 -13.26 -14.82 17.68
CA ALA A 216 -12.97 -14.09 16.45
C ALA A 216 -13.04 -12.57 16.63
N LEU A 217 -14.02 -12.06 17.39
CA LEU A 217 -14.12 -10.64 17.73
C LEU A 217 -12.88 -10.17 18.52
N GLY A 218 -12.48 -10.92 19.54
CA GLY A 218 -11.29 -10.57 20.33
C GLY A 218 -10.03 -10.52 19.47
N MET A 219 -9.83 -11.51 18.58
CA MET A 219 -8.72 -11.53 17.63
C MET A 219 -8.77 -10.34 16.65
N ALA A 220 -9.95 -10.01 16.11
CA ALA A 220 -10.09 -8.87 15.20
C ALA A 220 -9.68 -7.54 15.86
N VAL A 221 -10.13 -7.30 17.10
CA VAL A 221 -9.79 -6.10 17.87
C VAL A 221 -8.32 -6.09 18.30
N SER A 222 -7.72 -7.26 18.57
CA SER A 222 -6.28 -7.42 18.81
C SER A 222 -5.42 -7.30 17.55
N SER A 223 -6.00 -7.28 16.34
CA SER A 223 -5.32 -6.91 15.10
C SER A 223 -5.43 -5.40 14.83
N LYS A 224 -6.63 -4.84 15.02
CA LYS A 224 -6.86 -3.39 14.90
C LYS A 224 -8.11 -2.99 15.67
N ILE A 225 -8.00 -1.96 16.51
CA ILE A 225 -9.10 -1.54 17.40
C ILE A 225 -10.36 -1.10 16.64
N SER A 226 -10.19 -0.61 15.40
CA SER A 226 -11.32 -0.19 14.55
C SER A 226 -12.25 -1.34 14.14
N ALA A 227 -11.89 -2.60 14.42
CA ALA A 227 -12.75 -3.75 14.22
C ALA A 227 -13.86 -3.90 15.27
N ALA A 228 -13.76 -3.21 16.42
CA ALA A 228 -14.70 -3.33 17.54
C ALA A 228 -16.20 -3.25 17.17
N PRO A 229 -16.63 -2.41 16.20
CA PRO A 229 -18.04 -2.36 15.79
C PRO A 229 -18.61 -3.68 15.27
N VAL A 230 -17.79 -4.65 14.86
CA VAL A 230 -18.28 -5.98 14.43
C VAL A 230 -19.03 -6.69 15.55
N ALA A 231 -18.78 -6.33 16.81
CA ALA A 231 -19.53 -6.82 17.98
C ALA A 231 -21.04 -6.65 17.84
N LEU A 232 -21.51 -5.61 17.12
CA LEU A 232 -22.94 -5.33 16.91
C LEU A 232 -23.64 -6.40 16.04
N THR A 233 -22.88 -7.17 15.25
CA THR A 233 -23.45 -8.17 14.35
C THR A 233 -24.04 -9.37 15.10
N LEU A 234 -23.48 -9.76 16.25
CA LEU A 234 -23.99 -10.91 17.01
C LEU A 234 -25.32 -10.62 17.71
N PRO A 235 -25.52 -9.50 18.46
CA PRO A 235 -26.83 -9.13 18.97
C PRO A 235 -27.88 -9.01 17.87
N LEU A 236 -27.51 -8.43 16.72
CA LEU A 236 -28.40 -8.32 15.56
C LEU A 236 -28.80 -9.70 15.03
N ALA A 237 -27.84 -10.62 14.87
CA ALA A 237 -28.10 -11.99 14.45
C ALA A 237 -28.96 -12.77 15.47
N ALA A 238 -28.68 -12.60 16.75
CA ALA A 238 -29.44 -13.18 17.85
C ALA A 238 -30.89 -12.67 17.86
N TRP A 239 -31.11 -11.38 17.60
CA TRP A 239 -32.43 -10.80 17.41
C TRP A 239 -33.14 -11.35 16.17
N ILE A 240 -32.44 -11.48 15.03
CA ILE A 240 -33.00 -12.10 13.82
C ILE A 240 -33.46 -13.53 14.12
N TYR A 241 -32.66 -14.33 14.83
CA TYR A 241 -33.04 -15.67 15.26
C TYR A 241 -34.25 -15.65 16.20
N TRP A 242 -34.20 -14.83 17.26
CA TRP A 242 -35.25 -14.73 18.26
C TRP A 242 -36.60 -14.31 17.65
N SER A 243 -36.58 -13.37 16.69
CA SER A 243 -37.76 -12.89 15.97
C SER A 243 -38.41 -13.93 15.04
N LYS A 244 -37.78 -15.10 14.83
CA LYS A 244 -38.34 -16.23 14.07
C LYS A 244 -39.04 -17.25 14.96
N LEU A 245 -38.86 -17.17 16.28
CA LEU A 245 -39.43 -18.14 17.22
C LEU A 245 -40.91 -17.84 17.51
N PRO A 246 -41.75 -18.86 17.76
CA PRO A 246 -43.11 -18.69 18.27
C PRO A 246 -43.12 -17.95 19.62
N THR A 247 -44.15 -17.14 19.88
CA THR A 247 -44.27 -16.30 21.08
C THR A 247 -44.05 -17.06 22.40
N GLU A 248 -44.53 -18.30 22.48
CA GLU A 248 -44.38 -19.17 23.66
C GLU A 248 -42.92 -19.56 23.95
N GLU A 249 -42.08 -19.72 22.91
CA GLU A 249 -40.67 -20.10 23.05
C GLU A 249 -39.74 -18.88 23.22
N GLN A 250 -40.20 -17.68 22.82
CA GLN A 250 -39.41 -16.45 22.86
C GLN A 250 -38.88 -16.11 24.26
N ARG A 251 -39.68 -16.34 25.31
CA ARG A 251 -39.27 -16.02 26.69
C ARG A 251 -38.12 -16.91 27.16
N GLN A 252 -38.22 -18.23 26.97
CA GLN A 252 -37.18 -19.18 27.39
C GLN A 252 -35.94 -19.09 26.51
N ALA A 253 -36.11 -18.94 25.19
CA ALA A 253 -35.01 -18.74 24.27
C ALA A 253 -34.29 -17.41 24.52
N GLY A 254 -35.03 -16.35 24.89
CA GLY A 254 -34.47 -15.03 25.21
C GLY A 254 -33.43 -15.07 26.34
N VAL A 255 -33.74 -15.73 27.46
CA VAL A 255 -32.80 -15.89 28.58
C VAL A 255 -31.53 -16.64 28.16
N ARG A 256 -31.69 -17.73 27.39
CA ARG A 256 -30.56 -18.52 26.90
C ARG A 256 -29.69 -17.72 25.93
N VAL A 257 -30.30 -17.07 24.95
CA VAL A 257 -29.63 -16.22 23.96
C VAL A 257 -28.88 -15.10 24.66
N PHE A 258 -29.50 -14.44 25.64
CA PHE A 258 -28.85 -13.40 26.44
C PHE A 258 -27.64 -13.96 27.20
N GLY A 259 -27.77 -15.12 27.85
CA GLY A 259 -26.63 -15.79 28.50
C GLY A 259 -25.49 -16.10 27.53
N TYR A 260 -25.82 -16.52 26.30
CA TYR A 260 -24.81 -16.78 25.27
C TYR A 260 -24.14 -15.50 24.74
N LEU A 261 -24.89 -14.40 24.63
CA LEU A 261 -24.34 -13.08 24.27
C LEU A 261 -23.37 -12.58 25.33
N VAL A 262 -23.75 -12.67 26.61
CA VAL A 262 -22.87 -12.30 27.73
C VAL A 262 -21.61 -13.17 27.74
N PHE A 263 -21.74 -14.47 27.49
CA PHE A 263 -20.59 -15.37 27.42
C PHE A 263 -19.67 -15.08 26.23
N ALA A 264 -20.23 -14.77 25.06
CA ALA A 264 -19.45 -14.33 23.89
C ALA A 264 -18.69 -13.02 24.17
N ALA A 265 -19.35 -12.06 24.82
CA ALA A 265 -18.72 -10.80 25.23
C ALA A 265 -17.56 -11.05 26.20
N PHE A 266 -17.77 -11.87 27.23
CA PHE A 266 -16.71 -12.27 28.15
C PHE A 266 -15.52 -12.93 27.41
N LEU A 267 -15.79 -13.86 26.50
CA LEU A 267 -14.73 -14.52 25.73
C LEU A 267 -13.99 -13.56 24.79
N SER A 268 -14.66 -12.56 24.22
CA SER A 268 -13.98 -11.54 23.42
C SER A 268 -13.00 -10.70 24.24
N VAL A 269 -13.37 -10.32 25.46
CA VAL A 269 -12.50 -9.60 26.39
C VAL A 269 -11.34 -10.49 26.84
N LEU A 270 -11.60 -11.77 27.12
CA LEU A 270 -10.57 -12.74 27.48
C LEU A 270 -9.55 -12.92 26.34
N THR A 271 -10.05 -13.04 25.11
CA THR A 271 -9.21 -13.19 23.92
C THR A 271 -8.40 -11.93 23.66
N PHE A 272 -9.01 -10.75 23.79
CA PHE A 272 -8.31 -9.48 23.70
C PHE A 272 -7.22 -9.34 24.78
N ARG A 273 -7.49 -9.79 26.02
CA ARG A 273 -6.49 -9.81 27.10
C ARG A 273 -5.27 -10.67 26.77
N VAL A 274 -5.48 -11.79 26.07
CA VAL A 274 -4.42 -12.71 25.65
C VAL A 274 -3.63 -12.14 24.47
N PHE A 275 -4.29 -11.62 23.43
CA PHE A 275 -3.62 -11.23 22.19
C PHE A 275 -3.28 -9.74 22.08
N GLN A 276 -3.75 -8.91 23.03
CA GLN A 276 -3.34 -7.52 23.26
C GLN A 276 -2.92 -7.33 24.74
N PRO A 277 -1.90 -8.06 25.23
CA PRO A 277 -1.61 -8.08 26.66
C PRO A 277 -1.12 -6.74 27.21
N TYR A 278 -0.47 -5.92 26.38
CA TYR A 278 0.15 -4.65 26.77
C TYR A 278 -0.78 -3.44 26.69
N ALA A 279 -2.04 -3.65 26.30
CA ALA A 279 -3.10 -2.67 26.55
C ALA A 279 -3.41 -2.54 28.05
N PHE A 280 -2.88 -3.45 28.87
CA PHE A 280 -3.06 -3.51 30.32
C PHE A 280 -1.72 -3.30 31.04
N SER A 281 -1.74 -2.77 32.26
CA SER A 281 -0.52 -2.38 32.97
C SER A 281 0.32 -3.54 33.49
N GLY A 282 -0.28 -4.73 33.70
CA GLY A 282 0.40 -5.86 34.35
C GLY A 282 0.97 -5.50 35.74
N PRO A 283 1.81 -6.36 36.33
CA PRO A 283 2.09 -7.72 35.88
C PRO A 283 0.90 -8.67 36.13
N GLY A 284 0.93 -9.82 35.45
CA GLY A 284 -0.01 -10.92 35.65
C GLY A 284 -1.33 -10.79 34.90
N PHE A 285 -1.99 -11.93 34.69
CA PHE A 285 -3.20 -12.03 33.87
C PHE A 285 -4.34 -11.12 34.36
N PHE A 286 -4.50 -10.97 35.68
CA PHE A 286 -5.57 -10.20 36.32
C PHE A 286 -5.26 -8.72 36.53
N GLY A 287 -4.09 -8.23 36.11
CA GLY A 287 -3.75 -6.80 36.11
C GLY A 287 -4.47 -6.05 34.99
N LEU A 288 -5.79 -5.84 35.14
CA LEU A 288 -6.69 -5.33 34.08
C LEU A 288 -6.78 -3.80 33.99
N LYS A 289 -5.96 -3.05 34.73
CA LYS A 289 -5.90 -1.58 34.58
C LYS A 289 -5.36 -1.27 33.18
N PRO A 290 -6.01 -0.39 32.38
CA PRO A 290 -5.45 0.03 31.10
C PRO A 290 -4.05 0.62 31.27
N ASN A 291 -3.14 0.25 30.38
CA ASN A 291 -1.79 0.81 30.33
C ASN A 291 -1.86 2.27 29.86
N GLU A 292 -1.37 3.19 30.69
CA GLU A 292 -1.40 4.62 30.43
C GLU A 292 -0.66 4.99 29.14
N LEU A 293 0.46 4.32 28.84
CA LEU A 293 1.24 4.54 27.62
C LEU A 293 0.49 4.10 26.36
N TRP A 294 -0.22 2.98 26.44
CA TRP A 294 -1.04 2.52 25.31
C TRP A 294 -2.22 3.46 25.06
N VAL A 295 -2.87 3.95 26.12
CA VAL A 295 -3.97 4.92 26.02
C VAL A 295 -3.48 6.25 25.44
N SER A 296 -2.33 6.77 25.89
CA SER A 296 -1.78 8.02 25.37
C SER A 296 -1.40 7.92 23.89
N ASN A 297 -0.83 6.79 23.46
CA ASN A 297 -0.52 6.53 22.05
C ASN A 297 -1.79 6.55 21.17
N LEU A 298 -2.90 5.96 21.63
CA LEU A 298 -4.17 6.02 20.91
C LEU A 298 -4.78 7.43 20.87
N GLN A 299 -4.62 8.22 21.94
CA GLN A 299 -5.06 9.62 21.96
C GLN A 299 -4.25 10.46 20.96
N ALA A 300 -2.93 10.27 20.92
CA ALA A 300 -2.07 10.93 19.96
C ALA A 300 -2.41 10.55 18.50
N LEU A 301 -2.66 9.26 18.21
CA LEU A 301 -3.12 8.82 16.90
C LEU A 301 -4.46 9.47 16.50
N ARG A 302 -5.40 9.57 17.44
CA ARG A 302 -6.68 10.23 17.20
C ARG A 302 -6.50 11.71 16.84
N ALA A 303 -5.58 12.40 17.51
CA ALA A 303 -5.26 13.79 17.20
C ALA A 303 -4.62 13.93 15.81
N GLN A 304 -3.66 13.06 15.47
CA GLN A 304 -3.02 13.04 14.14
C GLN A 304 -3.99 12.77 12.98
N THR A 305 -5.13 12.11 13.26
CA THR A 305 -6.13 11.73 12.25
C THR A 305 -7.34 12.66 12.19
N SER A 306 -7.49 13.61 13.14
CA SER A 306 -8.62 14.55 13.16
C SER A 306 -8.49 15.69 12.16
N GLY A 307 -7.28 15.97 11.69
CA GLY A 307 -6.97 17.13 10.86
C GLY A 307 -6.62 18.39 11.66
N ASP A 308 -6.73 18.35 12.99
CA ASP A 308 -6.41 19.49 13.86
C ASP A 308 -4.91 19.58 14.20
N VAL A 309 -4.17 18.50 13.95
CA VAL A 309 -2.72 18.46 14.14
C VAL A 309 -2.05 18.69 12.80
N ASP A 310 -1.12 19.64 12.80
CA ASP A 310 -0.27 19.88 11.67
C ASP A 310 0.74 18.74 11.50
N PHE A 311 0.41 17.83 10.59
CA PHE A 311 1.14 16.58 10.37
C PHE A 311 1.13 16.29 8.86
N PRO A 312 2.30 16.16 8.18
CA PRO A 312 2.35 16.08 6.72
C PRO A 312 1.41 15.03 6.09
N PRO A 313 1.27 13.80 6.63
CA PRO A 313 0.30 12.83 6.11
C PRO A 313 -1.16 13.25 6.18
N ALA A 314 -1.53 14.19 7.06
CA ALA A 314 -2.89 14.67 7.18
C ALA A 314 -3.30 15.61 6.02
N LEU A 315 -2.33 16.26 5.35
CA LEU A 315 -2.59 17.23 4.29
C LEU A 315 -3.26 16.60 3.05
N GLN A 316 -3.00 15.33 2.76
CA GLN A 316 -3.62 14.63 1.62
C GLN A 316 -5.17 14.62 1.66
N TRP A 317 -5.74 14.76 2.87
CA TRP A 317 -7.19 14.78 3.12
C TRP A 317 -7.82 16.15 2.90
N ALA A 318 -7.01 17.21 2.80
CA ALA A 318 -7.50 18.56 2.62
C ALA A 318 -8.39 18.67 1.36
N ARG A 319 -9.58 19.24 1.54
CA ARG A 319 -10.58 19.48 0.49
C ARG A 319 -11.00 18.23 -0.30
N ARG A 320 -10.82 17.03 0.25
CA ARG A 320 -11.34 15.80 -0.38
C ARG A 320 -12.87 15.75 -0.21
N PRO A 321 -13.62 15.29 -1.22
CA PRO A 321 -15.07 15.21 -1.13
C PRO A 321 -15.51 14.12 -0.13
N SER A 322 -16.70 14.25 0.44
CA SER A 322 -17.25 13.25 1.39
C SER A 322 -17.51 11.88 0.77
N TRP A 323 -17.51 11.77 -0.56
CA TRP A 323 -17.61 10.51 -1.30
C TRP A 323 -16.26 9.98 -1.79
N PHE A 324 -15.12 10.54 -1.34
CA PHE A 324 -13.79 10.12 -1.79
C PHE A 324 -13.51 8.62 -1.59
N ALA A 325 -13.90 8.07 -0.44
CA ALA A 325 -13.78 6.64 -0.16
C ALA A 325 -14.64 5.79 -1.12
N PHE A 326 -15.84 6.26 -1.47
CA PHE A 326 -16.72 5.60 -2.45
C PHE A 326 -16.08 5.56 -3.83
N GLU A 327 -15.57 6.72 -4.27
CA GLU A 327 -14.94 6.88 -5.57
C GLU A 327 -13.74 5.95 -5.73
N ASN A 328 -12.81 5.96 -4.78
CA ASN A 328 -11.63 5.09 -4.84
C ASN A 328 -12.00 3.60 -4.79
N LEU A 329 -12.94 3.22 -3.91
CA LEU A 329 -13.41 1.83 -3.79
C LEU A 329 -13.98 1.31 -5.11
N VAL A 330 -14.78 2.13 -5.81
CA VAL A 330 -15.45 1.73 -7.05
C VAL A 330 -14.50 1.78 -8.25
N LEU A 331 -13.68 2.83 -8.36
CA LEU A 331 -12.79 3.02 -9.51
C LEU A 331 -11.59 2.08 -9.46
N TRP A 332 -10.92 2.00 -8.31
CA TRP A 332 -9.58 1.41 -8.18
C TRP A 332 -9.59 0.13 -7.34
N GLY A 333 -10.28 0.11 -6.20
CA GLY A 333 -10.23 -1.04 -5.31
C GLY A 333 -10.94 -2.29 -5.84
N MET A 334 -12.17 -2.13 -6.34
CA MET A 334 -12.95 -3.24 -6.95
C MET A 334 -12.88 -3.25 -8.49
N GLY A 335 -12.52 -2.12 -9.09
CA GLY A 335 -12.68 -1.87 -10.52
C GLY A 335 -14.14 -1.53 -10.90
N LEU A 336 -14.29 -0.63 -11.86
CA LEU A 336 -15.57 -0.04 -12.28
C LEU A 336 -16.74 -1.05 -12.42
N PRO A 337 -16.63 -2.15 -13.20
CA PRO A 337 -17.77 -3.04 -13.41
C PRO A 337 -18.24 -3.76 -12.13
N LEU A 338 -17.31 -4.22 -11.30
CA LEU A 338 -17.63 -4.89 -10.04
C LEU A 338 -18.11 -3.90 -8.99
N GLY A 339 -17.48 -2.73 -8.89
CA GLY A 339 -17.89 -1.67 -7.96
C GLY A 339 -19.34 -1.22 -8.23
N ILE A 340 -19.69 -0.94 -9.48
CA ILE A 340 -21.05 -0.57 -9.89
C ILE A 340 -22.04 -1.69 -9.57
N LEU A 341 -21.72 -2.94 -9.94
CA LEU A 341 -22.62 -4.09 -9.69
C LEU A 341 -22.82 -4.33 -8.19
N SER A 342 -21.79 -4.15 -7.37
CA SER A 342 -21.84 -4.32 -5.92
C SER A 342 -22.78 -3.31 -5.26
N TRP A 343 -22.65 -2.03 -5.61
CA TRP A 343 -23.50 -0.97 -5.07
C TRP A 343 -24.92 -1.01 -5.63
N ALA A 344 -25.10 -1.37 -6.90
CA ALA A 344 -26.42 -1.66 -7.46
C ALA A 344 -27.11 -2.79 -6.67
N GLY A 345 -26.37 -3.84 -6.33
CA GLY A 345 -26.85 -4.92 -5.49
C GLY A 345 -27.20 -4.49 -4.07
N PHE A 346 -26.33 -3.70 -3.43
CA PHE A 346 -26.56 -3.13 -2.11
C PHE A 346 -27.85 -2.30 -2.06
N LEU A 347 -28.05 -1.40 -3.04
CA LEU A 347 -29.26 -0.57 -3.13
C LEU A 347 -30.50 -1.39 -3.48
N TRP A 348 -30.37 -2.39 -4.37
CA TRP A 348 -31.49 -3.27 -4.73
C TRP A 348 -31.96 -4.13 -3.57
N ILE A 349 -31.03 -4.63 -2.75
CA ILE A 349 -31.34 -5.31 -1.49
C ILE A 349 -32.11 -4.37 -0.57
N ALA A 350 -31.62 -3.14 -0.35
CA ALA A 350 -32.31 -2.15 0.49
C ALA A 350 -33.75 -1.89 0.02
N TRP A 351 -33.94 -1.70 -1.29
CA TRP A 351 -35.25 -1.52 -1.90
C TRP A 351 -36.18 -2.73 -1.71
N ARG A 352 -35.68 -3.96 -1.91
CA ARG A 352 -36.47 -5.18 -1.68
C ARG A 352 -36.90 -5.31 -0.24
N MET A 353 -35.99 -5.06 0.70
CA MET A 353 -36.28 -5.07 2.13
C MET A 353 -37.38 -4.07 2.49
N PHE A 354 -37.28 -2.84 1.98
CA PHE A 354 -38.31 -1.81 2.18
C PHE A 354 -39.66 -2.22 1.56
N LYS A 355 -39.67 -2.73 0.33
CA LYS A 355 -40.89 -3.15 -0.38
C LYS A 355 -41.58 -4.34 0.30
N GLU A 356 -40.82 -5.33 0.76
CA GLU A 356 -41.38 -6.48 1.49
C GLU A 356 -41.98 -6.05 2.83
N GLN A 357 -41.31 -5.15 3.57
CA GLN A 357 -41.74 -4.75 4.90
C GLN A 357 -42.93 -3.79 4.91
N PHE A 358 -42.95 -2.80 4.00
CA PHE A 358 -43.91 -1.68 4.06
C PHE A 358 -44.99 -1.73 2.97
N ILE A 359 -44.68 -2.26 1.79
CA ILE A 359 -45.59 -2.22 0.64
C ILE A 359 -46.38 -3.53 0.50
N THR A 360 -45.71 -4.68 0.68
CA THR A 360 -46.27 -5.99 0.34
C THR A 360 -46.71 -6.74 1.61
N LYS A 361 -47.80 -6.30 2.26
CA LYS A 361 -48.39 -6.94 3.46
C LYS A 361 -49.07 -8.30 3.16
N THR A 362 -48.36 -9.25 2.56
CA THR A 362 -48.87 -10.63 2.38
C THR A 362 -48.23 -11.56 3.40
N SER A 363 -49.08 -12.26 4.18
CA SER A 363 -48.68 -13.13 5.29
C SER A 363 -47.79 -14.31 4.91
N GLU A 364 -47.73 -14.70 3.63
CA GLU A 364 -46.94 -15.84 3.15
C GLU A 364 -45.49 -15.52 2.74
N VAL A 365 -45.14 -14.25 2.50
CA VAL A 365 -43.78 -13.83 2.04
C VAL A 365 -42.96 -13.17 3.17
N SER A 366 -43.55 -13.06 4.36
CA SER A 366 -42.98 -12.41 5.54
C SER A 366 -41.74 -13.15 6.08
N GLY A 367 -40.54 -12.80 5.61
CA GLY A 367 -39.27 -13.25 6.19
C GLY A 367 -38.05 -13.34 5.28
N SER A 368 -38.19 -13.07 3.98
CA SER A 368 -37.09 -13.08 2.99
C SER A 368 -36.03 -12.02 3.29
N TRP A 369 -36.44 -10.77 3.58
CA TRP A 369 -35.56 -9.66 3.92
C TRP A 369 -34.58 -9.94 5.08
N LYS A 370 -34.97 -10.78 6.05
CA LYS A 370 -34.16 -11.10 7.24
C LYS A 370 -32.83 -11.78 6.87
N LYS A 371 -32.73 -12.41 5.70
CA LYS A 371 -31.50 -13.05 5.22
C LYS A 371 -30.44 -12.01 4.80
N HIS A 372 -30.88 -10.87 4.28
CA HIS A 372 -30.00 -9.79 3.83
C HIS A 372 -29.59 -8.84 4.95
N PHE A 373 -30.47 -8.66 5.94
CA PHE A 373 -30.38 -7.58 6.91
C PHE A 373 -29.06 -7.52 7.68
N LEU A 374 -28.52 -8.68 8.09
CA LEU A 374 -27.30 -8.73 8.87
C LEU A 374 -26.10 -8.18 8.08
N LEU A 375 -25.87 -8.73 6.88
CA LEU A 375 -24.76 -8.32 6.02
C LEU A 375 -24.94 -6.89 5.53
N TRP A 376 -26.16 -6.53 5.12
CA TRP A 376 -26.47 -5.19 4.63
C TRP A 376 -26.27 -4.13 5.72
N SER A 377 -26.74 -4.38 6.95
CA SER A 377 -26.58 -3.44 8.07
C SER A 377 -25.11 -3.26 8.45
N TRP A 378 -24.33 -4.34 8.49
CA TRP A 378 -22.89 -4.25 8.71
C TRP A 378 -22.22 -3.36 7.66
N THR A 379 -22.43 -3.66 6.38
CA THR A 379 -21.85 -2.87 5.28
C THR A 379 -22.29 -1.42 5.34
N ALA A 380 -23.59 -1.15 5.53
CA ALA A 380 -24.12 0.21 5.58
C ALA A 380 -23.53 1.03 6.74
N LEU A 381 -23.53 0.46 7.95
CA LEU A 381 -23.04 1.15 9.15
C LEU A 381 -21.53 1.37 9.09
N TYR A 382 -20.77 0.35 8.72
CA TYR A 382 -19.31 0.44 8.66
C TYR A 382 -18.85 1.40 7.56
N PHE A 383 -19.43 1.31 6.37
CA PHE A 383 -19.14 2.22 5.27
C PHE A 383 -19.43 3.68 5.64
N SER A 384 -20.62 3.94 6.21
CA SER A 384 -21.04 5.29 6.58
C SER A 384 -20.14 5.87 7.67
N TRP A 385 -19.77 5.05 8.67
CA TRP A 385 -18.86 5.47 9.73
C TRP A 385 -17.46 5.79 9.19
N GLN A 386 -16.83 4.86 8.48
CA GLN A 386 -15.47 5.05 7.95
C GLN A 386 -15.39 6.19 6.92
N SER A 387 -16.43 6.37 6.09
CA SER A 387 -16.48 7.47 5.12
C SER A 387 -16.79 8.83 5.76
N SER A 388 -17.29 8.86 7.01
CA SER A 388 -17.53 10.11 7.75
C SER A 388 -16.30 10.62 8.50
N LEU A 389 -15.25 9.82 8.61
CA LEU A 389 -13.98 10.23 9.21
C LEU A 389 -13.21 11.15 8.24
N TRP A 390 -12.42 12.07 8.79
CA TRP A 390 -11.59 12.98 8.00
C TRP A 390 -10.60 12.23 7.10
N ASN A 391 -9.99 11.17 7.63
CA ASN A 391 -9.07 10.29 6.91
C ASN A 391 -9.80 9.10 6.27
N SER A 392 -10.70 9.39 5.32
CA SER A 392 -11.56 8.40 4.66
C SER A 392 -10.81 7.52 3.63
N MET A 393 -9.77 6.80 4.08
CA MET A 393 -8.95 5.90 3.25
C MET A 393 -9.78 4.73 2.71
N MET A 394 -9.54 4.34 1.46
CA MET A 394 -10.15 3.17 0.85
C MET A 394 -9.72 1.88 1.56
N ARG A 395 -8.44 1.77 1.99
CA ARG A 395 -7.96 0.58 2.73
C ARG A 395 -8.74 0.30 4.01
N TYR A 396 -9.30 1.33 4.67
CA TYR A 396 -10.14 1.12 5.86
C TYR A 396 -11.49 0.48 5.55
N GLN A 397 -11.91 0.49 4.28
CA GLN A 397 -13.12 -0.19 3.83
C GLN A 397 -12.91 -1.68 3.57
N LEU A 398 -11.71 -2.25 3.75
CA LEU A 398 -11.44 -3.66 3.41
C LEU A 398 -12.42 -4.65 4.07
N CYS A 399 -12.86 -4.36 5.30
CA CYS A 399 -13.83 -5.18 6.06
C CYS A 399 -15.23 -5.30 5.42
N ILE A 400 -15.55 -4.51 4.38
CA ILE A 400 -16.83 -4.59 3.66
C ILE A 400 -16.73 -5.16 2.24
N TYR A 401 -15.53 -5.25 1.67
CA TYR A 401 -15.30 -5.81 0.31
C TYR A 401 -15.88 -7.23 0.15
N PRO A 402 -15.65 -8.17 1.08
CA PRO A 402 -16.26 -9.51 1.07
C PRO A 402 -17.78 -9.51 0.87
N PHE A 403 -18.48 -8.55 1.49
CA PHE A 403 -19.94 -8.47 1.47
C PHE A 403 -20.45 -7.75 0.22
N LEU A 404 -19.73 -6.72 -0.25
CA LEU A 404 -20.00 -6.07 -1.53
C LEU A 404 -19.90 -7.07 -2.70
N ALA A 405 -18.86 -7.92 -2.70
CA ALA A 405 -18.71 -9.02 -3.65
C ALA A 405 -19.91 -10.01 -3.61
N LEU A 406 -20.42 -10.31 -2.41
CA LEU A 406 -21.64 -11.13 -2.26
C LEU A 406 -22.90 -10.43 -2.79
N PHE A 407 -23.03 -9.12 -2.62
CA PHE A 407 -24.17 -8.36 -3.17
C PHE A 407 -24.14 -8.31 -4.70
N ALA A 408 -22.95 -8.19 -5.30
CA ALA A 408 -22.78 -8.32 -6.74
C ALA A 408 -23.19 -9.71 -7.24
N ALA A 409 -22.70 -10.77 -6.60
CA ALA A 409 -23.04 -12.14 -6.96
C ALA A 409 -24.54 -12.43 -6.78
N TRP A 410 -25.14 -11.94 -5.69
CA TRP A 410 -26.57 -12.06 -5.44
C TRP A 410 -27.39 -11.36 -6.53
N THR A 411 -26.96 -10.18 -6.98
CA THR A 411 -27.62 -9.42 -8.05
C THR A 411 -27.67 -10.21 -9.35
N VAL A 412 -26.54 -10.80 -9.73
CA VAL A 412 -26.45 -11.66 -10.93
C VAL A 412 -27.45 -12.81 -10.86
N PHE A 413 -27.44 -13.59 -9.78
CA PHE A 413 -28.33 -14.76 -9.71
C PHE A 413 -29.80 -14.39 -9.53
N THR A 414 -30.09 -13.25 -8.90
CA THR A 414 -31.46 -12.75 -8.79
C THR A 414 -32.00 -12.30 -10.15
N LEU A 415 -31.21 -11.59 -10.95
CA LEU A 415 -31.57 -11.25 -12.34
C LEU A 415 -31.78 -12.51 -13.20
N TRP A 416 -30.95 -13.54 -13.00
CA TRP A 416 -31.04 -14.80 -13.73
C TRP A 416 -32.32 -15.59 -13.38
N ASP A 417 -32.63 -15.69 -12.08
CA ASP A 417 -33.77 -16.45 -11.59
C ASP A 417 -35.10 -15.72 -11.89
N GLU A 418 -35.10 -14.38 -11.94
CA GLU A 418 -36.26 -13.56 -12.31
C GLU A 418 -36.38 -13.26 -13.81
N ALA A 419 -35.47 -13.79 -14.64
CA ALA A 419 -35.52 -13.62 -16.08
C ALA A 419 -36.85 -14.17 -16.67
N GLY A 420 -37.53 -13.34 -17.48
CA GLY A 420 -38.85 -13.68 -18.03
C GLY A 420 -40.04 -13.17 -17.20
N ARG A 421 -39.80 -12.63 -16.01
CA ARG A 421 -40.84 -12.00 -15.19
C ARG A 421 -41.27 -10.68 -15.82
N GLU A 422 -42.56 -10.37 -15.74
CA GLU A 422 -43.09 -9.06 -16.12
C GLU A 422 -42.73 -8.04 -15.04
N TRP A 423 -42.08 -6.95 -15.45
CA TRP A 423 -41.73 -5.84 -14.58
C TRP A 423 -42.74 -4.72 -14.77
N GLN A 424 -43.25 -4.19 -13.67
CA GLN A 424 -44.13 -3.03 -13.65
C GLN A 424 -43.42 -1.88 -12.93
N ILE A 425 -43.15 -0.79 -13.66
CA ILE A 425 -42.62 0.46 -13.13
C ILE A 425 -43.66 1.56 -13.38
N GLY A 426 -44.37 1.97 -12.32
CA GLY A 426 -45.52 2.85 -12.44
C GLY A 426 -46.64 2.23 -13.28
N LYS A 427 -47.02 2.90 -14.38
CA LYS A 427 -48.01 2.41 -15.36
C LYS A 427 -47.42 1.60 -16.50
N VAL A 428 -46.09 1.58 -16.64
CA VAL A 428 -45.41 0.90 -17.74
C VAL A 428 -45.12 -0.55 -17.34
N ARG A 429 -45.53 -1.48 -18.20
CA ARG A 429 -45.22 -2.90 -18.09
C ARG A 429 -44.28 -3.31 -19.20
N PHE A 430 -43.25 -4.06 -18.85
CA PHE A 430 -42.29 -4.57 -19.82
C PHE A 430 -41.84 -5.97 -19.41
N GLN A 431 -41.61 -6.83 -20.40
CA GLN A 431 -41.23 -8.21 -20.19
C GLN A 431 -40.17 -8.60 -21.23
N ILE A 432 -38.99 -8.99 -20.76
CA ILE A 432 -37.97 -9.62 -21.61
C ILE A 432 -38.31 -11.11 -21.70
N LYS A 433 -38.19 -11.72 -22.89
CA LYS A 433 -38.28 -13.18 -23.02
C LYS A 433 -37.26 -13.86 -22.10
N LYS A 434 -37.66 -14.91 -21.39
CA LYS A 434 -36.84 -15.63 -20.41
C LYS A 434 -35.42 -15.97 -20.89
N ASN A 435 -35.29 -16.50 -22.11
CA ASN A 435 -33.99 -16.88 -22.66
C ASN A 435 -33.11 -15.66 -22.96
N ALA A 436 -33.69 -14.58 -23.49
CA ALA A 436 -32.97 -13.33 -23.74
C ALA A 436 -32.53 -12.67 -22.42
N GLY A 437 -33.38 -12.66 -21.39
CA GLY A 437 -33.03 -12.16 -20.06
C GLY A 437 -31.89 -12.96 -19.42
N ARG A 438 -31.93 -14.29 -19.51
CA ARG A 438 -30.85 -15.16 -19.02
C ARG A 438 -29.54 -14.94 -19.78
N LEU A 439 -29.59 -14.84 -21.10
CA LEU A 439 -28.41 -14.56 -21.91
C LEU A 439 -27.80 -13.20 -21.54
N MET A 440 -28.62 -12.17 -21.35
CA MET A 440 -28.18 -10.85 -20.91
C MET A 440 -27.53 -10.90 -19.52
N THR A 441 -28.13 -11.59 -18.55
CA THR A 441 -27.54 -11.74 -17.21
C THR A 441 -26.23 -12.52 -17.24
N PHE A 442 -26.14 -13.58 -18.06
CA PHE A 442 -24.89 -14.29 -18.26
C PHE A 442 -23.82 -13.40 -18.88
N ALA A 443 -24.17 -12.61 -19.91
CA ALA A 443 -23.25 -11.66 -20.53
C ALA A 443 -22.76 -10.62 -19.51
N ILE A 444 -23.65 -10.05 -18.69
CA ILE A 444 -23.26 -9.12 -17.61
C ILE A 444 -22.30 -9.80 -16.63
N ALA A 445 -22.64 -11.00 -16.15
CA ALA A 445 -21.80 -11.73 -15.20
C ALA A 445 -20.42 -12.07 -15.78
N ALA A 446 -20.38 -12.50 -17.04
CA ALA A 446 -19.15 -12.82 -17.74
C ALA A 446 -18.29 -11.57 -17.96
N VAL A 447 -18.88 -10.45 -18.43
CA VAL A 447 -18.16 -9.18 -18.60
C VAL A 447 -17.60 -8.70 -17.27
N VAL A 448 -18.41 -8.64 -16.21
CA VAL A 448 -17.92 -8.21 -14.89
C VAL A 448 -16.81 -9.13 -14.40
N LEU A 449 -16.99 -10.45 -14.44
CA LEU A 449 -15.96 -11.38 -13.98
C LEU A 449 -14.66 -11.30 -14.80
N LEU A 450 -14.75 -11.23 -16.13
CA LEU A 450 -13.59 -11.15 -17.01
C LEU A 450 -12.85 -9.82 -16.87
N THR A 451 -13.57 -8.71 -16.72
CA THR A 451 -12.95 -7.39 -16.50
C THR A 451 -12.33 -7.27 -15.11
N THR A 452 -12.97 -7.80 -14.06
CA THR A 452 -12.39 -7.88 -12.71
C THR A 452 -11.12 -8.75 -12.73
N PHE A 453 -11.18 -9.93 -13.36
CA PHE A 453 -10.02 -10.80 -13.51
C PHE A 453 -8.91 -10.13 -14.33
N GLY A 454 -9.25 -9.50 -15.45
CA GLY A 454 -8.30 -8.79 -16.31
C GLY A 454 -7.63 -7.63 -15.60
N TYR A 455 -8.38 -6.88 -14.78
CA TYR A 455 -7.82 -5.81 -13.96
C TYR A 455 -6.91 -6.36 -12.84
N ALA A 456 -7.32 -7.42 -12.15
CA ALA A 456 -6.48 -8.11 -11.16
C ALA A 456 -5.17 -8.60 -11.77
N TYR A 457 -5.23 -9.26 -12.93
CA TYR A 457 -4.06 -9.73 -13.65
C TYR A 457 -3.15 -8.55 -14.07
N ALA A 458 -3.73 -7.49 -14.64
CA ALA A 458 -2.99 -6.30 -15.02
C ALA A 458 -2.29 -5.64 -13.83
N PHE A 459 -2.97 -5.57 -12.69
CA PHE A 459 -2.43 -5.01 -11.45
C PHE A 459 -1.30 -5.88 -10.89
N THR A 460 -1.42 -7.21 -10.90
CA THR A 460 -0.33 -8.08 -10.45
C THR A 460 0.96 -7.93 -11.26
N GLY A 461 0.87 -7.42 -12.49
CA GLY A 461 2.03 -7.05 -13.29
C GLY A 461 2.92 -5.98 -12.64
N VAL A 462 2.39 -5.15 -11.73
CA VAL A 462 3.18 -4.21 -10.92
C VAL A 462 4.25 -4.94 -10.12
N PHE A 463 3.89 -6.01 -9.40
CA PHE A 463 4.81 -6.78 -8.54
C PHE A 463 5.80 -7.67 -9.33
N THR A 464 5.63 -7.78 -10.65
CA THR A 464 6.56 -8.52 -11.53
C THR A 464 7.56 -7.64 -12.25
N ARG A 465 7.38 -6.31 -12.18
CA ARG A 465 8.30 -5.31 -12.72
C ARG A 465 9.11 -4.73 -11.56
N PRO A 466 10.32 -4.22 -11.82
CA PRO A 466 11.07 -3.51 -10.78
C PRO A 466 10.22 -2.37 -10.19
N HIS A 467 10.25 -2.21 -8.88
CA HIS A 467 9.65 -1.06 -8.22
C HIS A 467 10.19 0.22 -8.88
N THR A 468 9.31 1.18 -9.18
CA THR A 468 9.66 2.44 -9.87
C THR A 468 10.82 3.21 -9.22
N ARG A 469 10.88 3.28 -7.89
CA ARG A 469 12.00 3.86 -7.12
C ARG A 469 13.31 3.10 -7.28
N VAL A 470 13.24 1.77 -7.32
CA VAL A 470 14.41 0.89 -7.58
C VAL A 470 14.90 1.07 -9.02
N ALA A 471 13.98 1.09 -9.99
CA ALA A 471 14.30 1.36 -11.39
C ALA A 471 14.92 2.75 -11.58
N ALA A 472 14.36 3.77 -10.91
CA ALA A 472 14.90 5.12 -10.91
C ALA A 472 16.31 5.19 -10.33
N THR A 473 16.56 4.54 -9.18
CA THR A 473 17.89 4.48 -8.57
C THR A 473 18.92 3.87 -9.53
N ARG A 474 18.61 2.73 -10.17
CA ARG A 474 19.51 2.10 -11.14
C ARG A 474 19.78 2.98 -12.34
N TRP A 475 18.76 3.68 -12.85
CA TRP A 475 18.94 4.66 -13.91
C TRP A 475 19.83 5.82 -13.45
N ILE A 476 19.63 6.34 -12.24
CA ILE A 476 20.46 7.41 -11.66
C ILE A 476 21.91 6.97 -11.61
N PHE A 477 22.21 5.75 -11.13
CA PHE A 477 23.58 5.23 -11.11
C PHE A 477 24.23 5.12 -12.48
N GLN A 478 23.43 4.94 -13.55
CA GLN A 478 23.95 4.82 -14.90
C GLN A 478 23.98 6.14 -15.68
N ASN A 479 23.24 7.18 -15.27
CA ASN A 479 23.05 8.39 -16.08
C ASN A 479 23.43 9.69 -15.36
N VAL A 480 23.50 9.70 -14.04
CA VAL A 480 23.90 10.87 -13.24
C VAL A 480 25.36 10.70 -12.84
N PRO A 481 26.26 11.64 -13.18
CA PRO A 481 27.68 11.47 -12.89
C PRO A 481 27.95 11.70 -11.40
N GLY A 482 28.62 10.73 -10.77
CA GLY A 482 29.21 10.88 -9.44
C GLY A 482 30.51 11.68 -9.49
N ALA A 483 31.14 11.91 -8.33
CA ALA A 483 32.39 12.69 -8.23
C ALA A 483 33.50 12.17 -9.15
N VAL A 484 33.60 10.85 -9.27
CA VAL A 484 34.37 10.19 -10.33
C VAL A 484 33.50 9.12 -10.96
N THR A 485 33.32 9.19 -12.27
CA THR A 485 32.55 8.21 -13.04
C THR A 485 33.45 7.54 -14.06
N LEU A 486 33.52 6.21 -14.01
CA LEU A 486 34.21 5.39 -15.00
C LEU A 486 33.20 4.87 -16.02
N THR A 487 33.43 5.14 -17.31
CA THR A 487 32.60 4.60 -18.39
C THR A 487 33.31 3.44 -19.06
N LEU A 488 32.70 2.27 -18.99
CA LEU A 488 33.18 1.05 -19.63
C LEU A 488 32.30 0.73 -20.84
N GLU A 489 32.91 0.39 -21.96
CA GLU A 489 32.21 -0.26 -23.06
C GLU A 489 32.22 -1.78 -22.83
N THR A 490 31.03 -2.34 -22.62
CA THR A 490 30.81 -3.77 -22.34
C THR A 490 30.07 -4.43 -23.50
N GLU A 491 29.93 -5.75 -23.49
CA GLU A 491 29.15 -6.47 -24.50
C GLU A 491 27.67 -6.04 -24.53
N ASP A 492 27.12 -5.63 -23.38
CA ASP A 492 25.73 -5.19 -23.22
C ASP A 492 25.55 -3.68 -23.53
N GLY A 493 26.63 -2.98 -23.91
CA GLY A 493 26.68 -1.54 -24.13
C GLY A 493 27.48 -0.79 -23.07
N SER A 494 27.32 0.54 -23.05
CA SER A 494 28.04 1.42 -22.12
C SER A 494 27.55 1.21 -20.68
N PHE A 495 28.48 1.09 -19.74
CA PHE A 495 28.23 0.89 -18.32
C PHE A 495 29.01 1.91 -17.50
N ASN A 496 28.30 2.64 -16.64
CA ASN A 496 28.91 3.62 -15.75
C ASN A 496 29.11 3.02 -14.36
N GLN A 497 30.36 3.06 -13.89
CA GLN A 497 30.74 2.70 -12.53
C GLN A 497 31.13 3.96 -11.76
N LEU A 498 30.29 4.33 -10.80
CA LEU A 498 30.52 5.46 -9.92
C LEU A 498 31.52 5.11 -8.83
N LEU A 499 32.41 6.04 -8.46
CA LEU A 499 33.32 5.90 -7.34
C LEU A 499 33.03 6.99 -6.29
N PRO A 500 32.98 6.62 -5.00
CA PRO A 500 32.82 7.60 -3.94
C PRO A 500 34.10 8.42 -3.76
N TYR A 501 33.92 9.73 -3.59
CA TYR A 501 34.94 10.69 -3.18
C TYR A 501 34.58 11.20 -1.78
N PRO A 502 35.38 10.89 -0.73
CA PRO A 502 35.03 11.29 0.63
C PRO A 502 35.00 12.81 0.79
N ALA A 503 34.01 13.30 1.53
CA ALA A 503 33.92 14.73 1.87
C ALA A 503 35.21 15.25 2.50
N GLU A 504 35.53 16.52 2.27
CA GLU A 504 36.73 17.21 2.78
C GLU A 504 38.08 16.67 2.25
N THR A 505 38.06 15.67 1.37
CA THR A 505 39.28 15.24 0.68
C THR A 505 39.72 16.35 -0.28
N THR A 506 41.03 16.63 -0.30
CA THR A 506 41.64 17.55 -1.25
C THR A 506 42.83 16.88 -1.94
N ILE A 507 43.10 17.31 -3.17
CA ILE A 507 44.18 16.82 -4.02
C ILE A 507 45.16 17.97 -4.25
N SER A 508 46.43 17.73 -3.96
CA SER A 508 47.53 18.70 -4.18
C SER A 508 48.78 18.00 -4.68
N ALA A 509 49.86 18.74 -4.90
CA ALA A 509 51.16 18.16 -5.23
C ALA A 509 51.77 17.33 -4.09
N GLU A 510 51.48 17.68 -2.84
CA GLU A 510 51.97 16.97 -1.65
C GLU A 510 51.01 15.87 -1.18
N ASN A 511 49.73 15.95 -1.55
CA ASN A 511 48.69 15.03 -1.13
C ASN A 511 47.93 14.47 -2.35
N SER A 512 48.34 13.28 -2.81
CA SER A 512 47.60 12.55 -3.85
C SER A 512 46.43 11.78 -3.24
N TRP A 513 45.24 11.86 -3.84
CA TRP A 513 44.14 10.97 -3.49
C TRP A 513 44.21 9.67 -4.29
N GLN A 514 43.98 8.54 -3.63
CA GLN A 514 43.95 7.23 -4.28
C GLN A 514 42.70 6.48 -3.84
N THR A 515 42.05 5.79 -4.78
CA THR A 515 40.91 4.92 -4.52
C THR A 515 41.12 3.54 -5.16
N ASN A 516 40.46 2.53 -4.59
CA ASN A 516 40.44 1.17 -5.12
C ASN A 516 39.15 0.94 -5.90
N ILE A 517 39.28 0.42 -7.11
CA ILE A 517 38.20 0.06 -8.00
C ILE A 517 38.10 -1.46 -7.99
N ILE A 518 36.98 -1.99 -7.55
CA ILE A 518 36.60 -3.38 -7.86
C ILE A 518 35.71 -3.28 -9.09
N ALA A 519 36.19 -3.77 -10.24
CA ALA A 519 35.45 -3.68 -11.49
C ALA A 519 34.15 -4.50 -11.37
N ARG A 520 33.01 -3.86 -11.62
CA ARG A 520 31.68 -4.50 -11.49
C ARG A 520 31.22 -5.19 -12.75
N LYS A 521 31.87 -4.92 -13.87
CA LYS A 521 31.64 -5.53 -15.17
C LYS A 521 32.98 -5.66 -15.89
N SER A 522 33.09 -6.69 -16.72
CA SER A 522 34.19 -6.81 -17.67
C SER A 522 33.91 -5.89 -18.87
N GLY A 523 34.90 -5.12 -19.30
CA GLY A 523 34.75 -4.19 -20.41
C GLY A 523 35.98 -3.32 -20.63
N GLU A 524 35.95 -2.49 -21.66
CA GLU A 524 37.00 -1.53 -21.97
C GLU A 524 36.69 -0.19 -21.31
N LEU A 525 37.54 0.27 -20.38
CA LEU A 525 37.46 1.61 -19.83
C LEU A 525 37.82 2.62 -20.92
N THR A 526 36.86 3.46 -21.29
CA THR A 526 37.02 4.46 -22.35
C THR A 526 37.09 5.88 -21.80
N THR A 527 36.33 6.18 -20.73
CA THR A 527 36.30 7.54 -20.17
C THR A 527 36.34 7.59 -18.65
N ILE A 528 36.92 8.67 -18.13
CA ILE A 528 36.83 9.07 -16.71
C ILE A 528 36.24 10.47 -16.67
N THR A 529 35.04 10.60 -16.11
CA THR A 529 34.30 11.87 -16.00
C THR A 529 34.39 12.44 -14.60
N LEU A 530 34.77 13.72 -14.51
CA LEU A 530 34.78 14.56 -13.32
C LEU A 530 33.81 15.73 -13.55
N PRO A 531 32.56 15.65 -13.05
CA PRO A 531 31.54 16.62 -13.38
C PRO A 531 31.80 17.98 -12.72
N HIS A 532 32.34 18.00 -11.50
CA HIS A 532 32.66 19.24 -10.79
C HIS A 532 34.02 19.14 -10.10
N ILE A 533 34.92 20.06 -10.47
CA ILE A 533 36.25 20.23 -9.89
C ILE A 533 36.34 21.65 -9.36
N PHE A 534 36.66 21.80 -8.07
CA PHE A 534 36.77 23.09 -7.39
C PHE A 534 38.25 23.41 -7.11
N ASP A 535 38.67 24.64 -7.39
CA ASP A 535 39.96 25.17 -6.91
C ASP A 535 39.78 25.76 -5.50
N GLU A 536 40.11 24.95 -4.49
CA GLU A 536 40.03 25.32 -3.07
C GLU A 536 41.08 26.38 -2.68
N SER A 537 42.07 26.63 -3.54
CA SER A 537 43.09 27.64 -3.31
C SER A 537 42.71 29.01 -3.88
N GLU A 538 41.63 29.10 -4.66
CA GLU A 538 41.12 30.30 -5.32
C GLU A 538 42.23 31.09 -6.07
N LEU A 539 43.24 30.39 -6.57
CA LEU A 539 44.41 31.02 -7.18
C LEU A 539 44.08 31.63 -8.54
N GLY A 540 43.05 31.10 -9.21
CA GLY A 540 42.64 31.53 -10.56
C GLY A 540 43.71 31.23 -11.62
N THR A 541 44.67 30.37 -11.30
CA THR A 541 45.74 29.93 -12.20
C THR A 541 45.46 28.51 -12.69
N PRO A 542 45.88 28.16 -13.92
CA PRO A 542 45.72 26.80 -14.41
C PRO A 542 46.41 25.75 -13.53
N GLN A 543 45.71 24.64 -13.27
CA GLN A 543 46.22 23.53 -12.46
C GLN A 543 46.37 22.28 -13.33
N THR A 544 47.52 21.63 -13.29
CA THR A 544 47.74 20.39 -14.05
C THR A 544 47.33 19.18 -13.21
N LEU A 545 46.23 18.53 -13.60
CA LEU A 545 45.72 17.31 -12.97
C LEU A 545 46.25 16.07 -13.68
N ARG A 546 46.85 15.17 -12.91
CA ARG A 546 47.31 13.86 -13.35
C ARG A 546 46.45 12.76 -12.74
N VAL A 547 46.01 11.83 -13.56
CA VAL A 547 45.26 10.62 -13.19
C VAL A 547 46.05 9.39 -13.62
N GLU A 548 46.38 8.51 -12.68
CA GLU A 548 47.08 7.26 -12.92
C GLU A 548 46.17 6.07 -12.60
N LEU A 549 45.94 5.21 -13.59
CA LEU A 549 45.27 3.92 -13.44
C LEU A 549 46.34 2.83 -13.38
N PHE A 550 46.27 1.94 -12.39
CA PHE A 550 47.25 0.86 -12.22
C PHE A 550 46.60 -0.44 -11.72
N ALA A 551 47.22 -1.58 -11.99
CA ALA A 551 46.78 -2.87 -11.47
C ALA A 551 47.12 -2.98 -9.97
N GLN A 552 46.12 -3.20 -9.12
CA GLN A 552 46.30 -3.19 -7.66
C GLN A 552 47.22 -4.34 -7.18
N SER A 553 47.21 -5.47 -7.88
CA SER A 553 47.99 -6.67 -7.51
C SER A 553 49.48 -6.54 -7.79
N SER A 554 49.87 -5.83 -8.84
CA SER A 554 51.27 -5.72 -9.30
C SER A 554 51.85 -4.31 -9.12
N GLY A 555 51.00 -3.30 -8.91
CA GLY A 555 51.39 -1.89 -8.96
C GLY A 555 51.75 -1.40 -10.37
N GLN A 556 51.52 -2.21 -11.41
CA GLN A 556 51.84 -1.85 -12.79
C GLN A 556 50.88 -0.77 -13.29
N THR A 557 51.42 0.37 -13.71
CA THR A 557 50.68 1.43 -14.39
C THR A 557 50.08 0.91 -15.70
N LEU A 558 48.78 1.11 -15.85
CA LEU A 558 47.99 0.72 -17.03
C LEU A 558 47.74 1.92 -17.94
N ALA A 559 47.47 3.09 -17.37
CA ALA A 559 47.31 4.35 -18.11
C ALA A 559 47.69 5.55 -17.23
N ILE A 560 48.21 6.61 -17.86
CA ILE A 560 48.42 7.92 -17.25
C ILE A 560 47.75 8.96 -18.14
N LEU A 561 46.94 9.81 -17.53
CA LEU A 561 46.20 10.88 -18.18
C LEU A 561 46.59 12.20 -17.49
N GLU A 562 46.87 13.23 -18.28
CA GLU A 562 47.23 14.55 -17.78
C GLU A 562 46.45 15.62 -18.54
N THR A 563 45.93 16.61 -17.82
CA THR A 563 45.25 17.76 -18.41
C THR A 563 45.56 19.02 -17.62
N GLU A 564 45.52 20.17 -18.30
CA GLU A 564 45.51 21.48 -17.67
C GLU A 564 44.04 21.89 -17.43
N LEU A 565 43.73 22.26 -16.18
CA LEU A 565 42.41 22.70 -15.76
C LEU A 565 42.37 24.22 -15.68
N THR A 566 41.37 24.80 -16.37
CA THR A 566 41.05 26.23 -16.26
C THR A 566 39.71 26.39 -15.56
N PHE A 567 39.68 27.23 -14.53
CA PHE A 567 38.52 27.48 -13.69
C PHE A 567 37.79 28.74 -14.12
N ASP A 568 36.47 28.73 -13.94
CA ASP A 568 35.63 29.90 -14.17
C ASP A 568 35.69 30.90 -12.99
N ALA A 569 34.85 31.93 -13.05
CA ALA A 569 34.77 32.97 -12.01
C ALA A 569 34.26 32.46 -10.65
N THR A 570 33.68 31.25 -10.61
CA THR A 570 33.24 30.57 -9.39
C THR A 570 34.24 29.50 -8.92
N PHE A 571 35.44 29.49 -9.51
CA PHE A 571 36.51 28.54 -9.24
C PHE A 571 36.10 27.08 -9.50
N GLN A 572 35.21 26.88 -10.47
CA GLN A 572 34.71 25.57 -10.87
C GLN A 572 35.08 25.24 -12.31
N THR A 573 35.21 23.94 -12.59
CA THR A 573 35.38 23.40 -13.94
C THR A 573 34.93 21.95 -13.99
N SER A 574 34.85 21.37 -15.19
CA SER A 574 34.55 19.96 -15.41
C SER A 574 35.56 19.37 -16.41
N HIS A 575 35.80 18.07 -16.34
CA HIS A 575 36.68 17.41 -17.29
C HIS A 575 36.28 15.96 -17.57
N VAL A 576 36.43 15.54 -18.83
CA VAL A 576 36.25 14.16 -19.26
C VAL A 576 37.55 13.68 -19.88
N PHE A 577 38.25 12.79 -19.19
CA PHE A 577 39.40 12.13 -19.76
C PHE A 577 38.95 11.06 -20.74
N GLN A 578 39.42 11.14 -21.98
CA GLN A 578 39.21 10.14 -23.02
C GLN A 578 40.47 9.30 -23.15
N LEU A 579 40.35 7.98 -22.95
CA LEU A 579 41.47 7.05 -23.10
C LEU A 579 41.66 6.75 -24.58
N THR A 580 42.79 7.20 -25.15
CA THR A 580 43.16 6.88 -26.55
C THR A 580 43.42 5.39 -26.77
N GLU A 581 43.93 4.70 -25.74
CA GLU A 581 44.05 3.24 -25.69
C GLU A 581 43.18 2.75 -24.53
N PRO A 582 41.99 2.18 -24.80
CA PRO A 582 41.10 1.69 -23.76
C PRO A 582 41.77 0.62 -22.89
N VAL A 583 41.50 0.64 -21.59
CA VAL A 583 42.06 -0.32 -20.64
C VAL A 583 41.02 -1.39 -20.32
N THR A 584 41.33 -2.66 -20.61
CA THR A 584 40.44 -3.77 -20.26
C THR A 584 40.38 -3.97 -18.74
N LEU A 585 39.19 -3.79 -18.18
CA LEU A 585 38.88 -4.14 -16.81
C LEU A 585 38.14 -5.48 -16.79
N THR A 586 38.51 -6.37 -15.87
CA THR A 586 37.88 -7.68 -15.69
C THR A 586 37.05 -7.65 -14.41
N GLU A 587 35.81 -8.14 -14.49
CA GLU A 587 34.88 -8.21 -13.37
C GLU A 587 35.50 -8.86 -12.13
N GLU A 588 35.17 -8.32 -10.95
CA GLU A 588 35.69 -8.69 -9.63
C GLU A 588 37.20 -8.44 -9.41
N GLN A 589 37.96 -8.02 -10.43
CA GLN A 589 39.36 -7.64 -10.25
C GLN A 589 39.50 -6.24 -9.65
N SER A 590 40.59 -6.05 -8.89
CA SER A 590 40.92 -4.80 -8.21
C SER A 590 41.96 -3.98 -8.98
N TYR A 591 41.67 -2.69 -9.15
CA TYR A 591 42.50 -1.70 -9.81
C TYR A 591 42.64 -0.48 -8.90
N GLY A 592 43.73 0.26 -9.02
CA GLY A 592 43.93 1.51 -8.29
C GLY A 592 43.82 2.71 -9.22
N LEU A 593 43.21 3.78 -8.72
CA LEU A 593 43.13 5.08 -9.41
C LEU A 593 43.70 6.15 -8.50
N ARG A 594 44.71 6.88 -8.97
CA ARG A 594 45.40 7.93 -8.22
C ARG A 594 45.29 9.27 -8.92
N PHE A 595 44.94 10.31 -8.16
CA PHE A 595 44.85 11.69 -8.60
C PHE A 595 45.92 12.52 -7.88
N SER A 596 46.63 13.36 -8.63
CA SER A 596 47.66 14.26 -8.09
C SER A 596 47.74 15.53 -8.93
N LEU A 597 48.14 16.65 -8.31
CA LEU A 597 48.46 17.87 -9.05
C LEU A 597 49.98 17.96 -9.30
N ALA A 598 50.37 18.50 -10.46
CA ALA A 598 51.77 18.82 -10.71
C ALA A 598 52.18 20.20 -10.15
N ASN A 599 51.18 21.05 -9.87
CA ASN A 599 51.36 22.44 -9.47
C ASN A 599 50.94 22.61 -7.99
N ALA A 600 51.26 23.76 -7.38
CA ALA A 600 51.06 24.02 -5.95
C ALA A 600 49.60 24.31 -5.52
N GLY A 601 48.62 24.18 -6.42
CA GLY A 601 47.21 24.38 -6.07
C GLY A 601 46.62 23.26 -5.23
N VAL A 602 45.37 23.44 -4.84
CA VAL A 602 44.58 22.46 -4.09
C VAL A 602 43.21 22.36 -4.76
N ILE A 603 42.80 21.15 -5.14
CA ILE A 603 41.47 20.93 -5.73
C ILE A 603 40.63 19.96 -4.89
N SER A 604 39.32 20.02 -5.05
CA SER A 604 38.38 19.00 -4.59
C SER A 604 37.45 18.55 -5.73
N LEU A 605 36.87 17.36 -5.59
CA LEU A 605 35.94 16.78 -6.55
C LEU A 605 34.55 16.68 -5.93
N LYS A 606 33.50 16.94 -6.70
CA LYS A 606 32.12 16.67 -6.31
C LYS A 606 31.36 16.00 -7.45
N GLY A 607 30.40 15.14 -7.09
CA GLY A 607 29.44 14.59 -8.05
C GLY A 607 28.39 15.62 -8.43
N ALA A 608 27.50 15.25 -9.34
CA ALA A 608 26.35 16.08 -9.66
C ALA A 608 25.58 16.49 -8.40
N ALA A 609 25.16 17.75 -8.34
CA ALA A 609 24.34 18.27 -7.26
C ALA A 609 22.90 17.78 -7.44
N VAL A 610 22.42 16.93 -6.54
CA VAL A 610 21.10 16.31 -6.63
C VAL A 610 20.15 16.86 -5.57
N ALA A 611 18.97 17.34 -5.98
CA ALA A 611 17.97 17.89 -5.08
C ALA A 611 16.78 16.94 -4.89
N ASN A 612 16.38 16.74 -3.64
CA ASN A 612 15.17 15.99 -3.26
C ASN A 612 14.06 16.94 -2.78
N GLU A 613 12.81 16.49 -2.87
CA GLU A 613 11.64 17.29 -2.46
C GLU A 613 11.56 17.51 -0.94
N SER A 614 11.76 16.47 -0.14
CA SER A 614 11.62 16.58 1.32
C SER A 614 12.29 15.41 2.02
N SER A 615 12.68 15.64 3.29
CA SER A 615 13.08 14.57 4.21
C SER A 615 11.93 13.68 4.67
N TRP A 616 10.68 14.05 4.39
CA TRP A 616 9.49 13.28 4.77
C TRP A 616 9.22 12.05 3.89
N ASP A 617 9.67 12.05 2.63
CA ASP A 617 9.49 10.90 1.72
C ASP A 617 10.80 10.14 1.53
N ASP A 618 10.72 8.96 0.91
CA ASP A 618 11.93 8.18 0.59
C ASP A 618 12.66 8.85 -0.58
N GLY A 619 13.70 9.62 -0.24
CA GLY A 619 14.56 10.32 -1.19
C GLY A 619 15.28 9.37 -2.15
N GLN A 620 15.69 9.92 -3.29
CA GLN A 620 16.44 9.20 -4.32
C GLN A 620 17.87 9.75 -4.43
N PRO A 621 18.84 8.92 -4.86
CA PRO A 621 18.70 7.48 -5.10
C PRO A 621 18.79 6.64 -3.80
N LEU A 622 18.31 5.39 -3.86
CA LEU A 622 18.30 4.44 -2.74
C LEU A 622 19.68 3.81 -2.50
N ARG A 623 19.91 3.34 -1.27
CA ARG A 623 21.10 2.55 -0.91
C ARG A 623 20.91 1.11 -1.36
N MET A 624 21.44 0.77 -2.54
CA MET A 624 21.30 -0.55 -3.14
C MET A 624 22.46 -0.82 -4.11
N ASP A 625 22.54 -2.05 -4.63
CA ASP A 625 23.60 -2.48 -5.55
C ASP A 625 25.01 -2.09 -5.02
N SER A 626 25.25 -2.25 -3.72
CA SER A 626 26.52 -1.88 -3.04
C SER A 626 26.95 -0.42 -3.19
N TYR A 627 26.02 0.48 -3.51
CA TYR A 627 26.24 1.92 -3.49
C TYR A 627 25.61 2.54 -2.25
N ASP A 628 26.38 3.40 -1.57
CA ASP A 628 25.83 4.44 -0.69
C ASP A 628 25.89 5.77 -1.45
N PRO A 629 24.77 6.22 -2.06
CA PRO A 629 24.81 7.38 -2.95
C PRO A 629 25.27 8.66 -2.29
N PHE A 630 24.98 8.82 -1.00
CA PHE A 630 25.38 9.97 -0.22
C PHE A 630 26.65 9.71 0.61
N GLY A 631 27.31 8.56 0.40
CA GLY A 631 28.61 8.21 0.95
C GLY A 631 29.79 8.75 0.13
N GLY A 632 29.61 9.88 -0.56
CA GLY A 632 30.63 10.52 -1.41
C GLY A 632 30.43 10.39 -2.92
N ILE A 633 29.30 9.84 -3.40
CA ILE A 633 28.99 9.80 -4.84
C ILE A 633 28.31 11.10 -5.27
N TYR A 634 27.24 11.48 -4.56
CA TYR A 634 26.50 12.72 -4.75
C TYR A 634 26.46 13.55 -3.46
N ASP A 635 26.26 14.85 -3.62
CA ASP A 635 25.91 15.73 -2.50
C ASP A 635 24.39 15.67 -2.24
N GLY A 636 24.01 15.18 -1.06
CA GLY A 636 22.60 15.04 -0.64
C GLY A 636 22.07 16.21 0.18
N SER A 637 22.80 17.34 0.25
CA SER A 637 22.42 18.49 1.08
C SER A 637 21.25 19.30 0.50
N LEU A 638 21.00 19.21 -0.80
CA LEU A 638 19.93 19.95 -1.47
C LEU A 638 18.57 19.31 -1.20
N ASN A 639 17.76 20.00 -0.40
CA ASN A 639 16.42 19.58 -0.05
C ASN A 639 15.48 20.79 -0.01
N PHE A 640 14.38 20.72 -0.77
CA PHE A 640 13.40 21.80 -0.85
C PHE A 640 12.54 21.91 0.41
N GLU A 641 12.35 20.81 1.12
CA GLU A 641 11.44 20.69 2.26
C GLU A 641 10.03 21.20 1.96
N MET A 642 9.38 20.55 0.99
CA MET A 642 8.08 20.95 0.46
C MET A 642 6.98 21.15 1.51
N TYR A 643 7.03 20.45 2.65
CA TYR A 643 6.03 20.59 3.71
C TYR A 643 6.28 21.73 4.70
N TRP A 644 7.46 22.34 4.69
CA TRP A 644 7.73 23.52 5.54
C TRP A 644 6.90 24.70 5.08
N ASP A 645 6.62 25.63 5.98
CA ASP A 645 5.79 26.79 5.67
C ASP A 645 6.42 27.66 4.57
N ASP A 646 5.59 28.14 3.65
CA ASP A 646 6.04 29.04 2.59
C ASP A 646 6.33 30.43 3.18
N ASN A 647 7.61 30.77 3.29
CA ASN A 647 8.10 32.02 3.86
C ASN A 647 9.37 32.50 3.13
N ALA A 648 9.91 33.65 3.53
CA ALA A 648 11.10 34.22 2.89
C ALA A 648 12.32 33.29 2.93
N ASP A 649 12.49 32.51 4.01
CA ASP A 649 13.59 31.56 4.12
C ASP A 649 13.43 30.38 3.15
N LYS A 650 12.19 29.90 2.97
CA LYS A 650 11.88 28.84 1.99
C LYS A 650 12.01 29.35 0.55
N LEU A 651 11.65 30.61 0.29
CA LEU A 651 11.90 31.27 -0.99
C LEU A 651 13.39 31.29 -1.34
N GLU A 652 14.24 31.78 -0.43
CA GLU A 652 15.69 31.79 -0.67
C GLU A 652 16.25 30.37 -0.79
N ARG A 653 15.73 29.40 -0.04
CA ARG A 653 16.07 27.99 -0.20
C ARG A 653 15.71 27.46 -1.58
N PHE A 654 14.52 27.76 -2.09
CA PHE A 654 14.08 27.30 -3.41
C PHE A 654 15.01 27.87 -4.50
N ILE A 655 15.29 29.17 -4.45
CA ILE A 655 16.18 29.82 -5.41
C ILE A 655 17.59 29.24 -5.32
N THR A 656 18.14 29.13 -4.11
CA THR A 656 19.49 28.58 -3.87
C THR A 656 19.60 27.13 -4.36
N ASN A 657 18.62 26.29 -4.05
CA ASN A 657 18.61 24.91 -4.49
C ASN A 657 18.47 24.80 -6.01
N LEU A 658 17.63 25.64 -6.63
CA LEU A 658 17.49 25.68 -8.09
C LEU A 658 18.78 26.15 -8.76
N ASP A 659 19.49 27.12 -8.18
CA ASP A 659 20.77 27.62 -8.68
C ASP A 659 21.87 26.54 -8.60
N GLN A 660 21.88 25.74 -7.54
CA GLN A 660 22.91 24.73 -7.30
C GLN A 660 22.61 23.36 -7.93
N ALA A 661 21.34 22.95 -8.03
CA ALA A 661 21.00 21.59 -8.44
C ALA A 661 21.26 21.33 -9.92
N ASP A 662 21.94 20.24 -10.24
CA ASP A 662 22.03 19.69 -11.60
C ASP A 662 20.81 18.82 -11.93
N TYR A 663 20.28 18.13 -10.91
CA TYR A 663 19.13 17.24 -11.03
C TYR A 663 18.13 17.47 -9.89
N ILE A 664 16.84 17.33 -10.21
CA ILE A 664 15.75 17.32 -9.22
C ILE A 664 15.02 15.99 -9.31
N PHE A 665 14.84 15.34 -8.17
CA PHE A 665 14.12 14.07 -8.06
C PHE A 665 12.80 14.26 -7.31
N ILE A 666 11.70 13.86 -7.96
CA ILE A 666 10.37 13.77 -7.36
C ILE A 666 10.03 12.29 -7.24
N THR A 667 9.80 11.80 -6.01
CA THR A 667 9.85 10.34 -5.75
C THR A 667 8.48 9.70 -5.52
N SER A 668 7.43 10.50 -5.35
CA SER A 668 6.04 10.03 -5.29
C SER A 668 5.04 11.19 -5.47
N SER A 669 3.76 10.90 -5.28
CA SER A 669 2.68 11.91 -5.27
C SER A 669 2.47 12.61 -3.94
N ARG A 670 3.17 12.21 -2.87
CA ARG A 670 2.89 12.71 -1.50
C ARG A 670 2.88 14.24 -1.45
N GLN A 671 3.86 14.92 -2.05
CA GLN A 671 4.01 16.37 -1.96
C GLN A 671 3.16 17.08 -3.00
N TRP A 672 3.42 16.89 -4.30
CA TRP A 672 2.71 17.64 -5.35
C TRP A 672 1.21 17.37 -5.39
N ALA A 673 0.72 16.22 -4.90
CA ALA A 673 -0.72 15.95 -4.83
C ALA A 673 -1.37 16.45 -3.53
N SER A 674 -0.62 16.81 -2.49
CA SER A 674 -1.17 17.27 -1.21
C SER A 674 -0.97 18.78 -1.00
N THR A 675 0.25 19.31 -1.14
CA THR A 675 0.56 20.71 -0.84
C THR A 675 -0.15 21.66 -1.80
N THR A 676 -0.22 21.30 -3.09
CA THR A 676 -0.86 22.11 -4.14
C THR A 676 -2.38 22.23 -3.99
N ARG A 677 -3.01 21.41 -3.14
CA ARG A 677 -4.44 21.48 -2.81
C ARG A 677 -4.75 22.59 -1.80
N VAL A 678 -3.74 23.07 -1.09
CA VAL A 678 -3.84 24.09 -0.02
C VAL A 678 -2.96 25.30 -0.37
N PRO A 679 -3.21 25.98 -1.51
CA PRO A 679 -2.36 27.07 -1.99
C PRO A 679 -2.36 28.30 -1.06
N GLU A 680 -3.31 28.43 -0.14
CA GLU A 680 -3.28 29.47 0.91
C GLU A 680 -2.16 29.27 1.93
N ARG A 681 -1.68 28.02 2.09
CA ARG A 681 -0.54 27.68 2.95
C ARG A 681 0.73 27.46 2.14
N TYR A 682 0.57 26.93 0.93
CA TYR A 682 1.68 26.56 0.05
C TYR A 682 1.66 27.29 -1.31
N PRO A 683 1.55 28.65 -1.36
CA PRO A 683 1.47 29.37 -2.62
C PRO A 683 2.78 29.29 -3.42
N LEU A 684 3.93 29.41 -2.77
CA LEU A 684 5.25 29.32 -3.40
C LEU A 684 5.51 27.90 -3.91
N THR A 685 5.20 26.90 -3.10
CA THR A 685 5.34 25.49 -3.49
C THR A 685 4.43 25.14 -4.68
N SER A 686 3.23 25.72 -4.73
CA SER A 686 2.30 25.52 -5.86
C SER A 686 2.84 26.14 -7.15
N GLU A 687 3.36 27.36 -7.09
CA GLU A 687 3.96 28.01 -8.26
C GLU A 687 5.24 27.29 -8.70
N TYR A 688 6.07 26.82 -7.76
CA TYR A 688 7.23 25.99 -8.08
C TYR A 688 6.86 24.78 -8.94
N TYR A 689 5.88 23.96 -8.54
CA TYR A 689 5.50 22.79 -9.33
C TYR A 689 4.88 23.15 -10.68
N ARG A 690 4.10 24.24 -10.72
CA ARG A 690 3.50 24.71 -11.97
C ARG A 690 4.58 25.05 -13.00
N HIS A 691 5.60 25.78 -12.59
CA HIS A 691 6.69 26.24 -13.45
C HIS A 691 7.73 25.17 -13.75
N LEU A 692 8.07 24.30 -12.78
CA LEU A 692 8.99 23.17 -12.99
C LEU A 692 8.48 22.21 -14.08
N MET A 693 7.21 21.81 -14.01
CA MET A 693 6.61 20.90 -15.01
C MET A 693 6.12 21.64 -16.26
N GLY A 694 5.72 22.90 -16.14
CA GLY A 694 5.06 23.65 -17.21
C GLY A 694 3.56 23.38 -17.29
N CYS A 695 2.89 23.26 -16.14
CA CYS A 695 1.47 22.93 -16.07
C CYS A 695 0.60 24.10 -16.60
N PRO A 696 -0.30 23.87 -17.58
CA PRO A 696 -1.18 24.91 -18.10
C PRO A 696 -2.04 25.56 -17.01
N SER A 697 -2.29 26.87 -17.13
CA SER A 697 -3.06 27.64 -16.12
C SER A 697 -4.45 27.06 -15.82
N GLY A 698 -5.13 26.50 -16.82
CA GLY A 698 -6.44 25.85 -16.67
C GLY A 698 -6.43 24.39 -16.20
N LEU A 699 -5.25 23.78 -16.02
CA LEU A 699 -5.09 22.40 -15.56
C LEU A 699 -4.62 22.39 -14.10
N GLU A 700 -5.32 21.65 -13.25
CA GLU A 700 -4.89 21.44 -11.86
C GLU A 700 -3.52 20.75 -11.82
N ILE A 701 -2.62 21.19 -10.93
CA ILE A 701 -1.26 20.66 -10.81
C ILE A 701 -1.28 19.14 -10.53
N GLU A 702 -2.16 18.67 -9.62
CA GLU A 702 -2.36 17.24 -9.35
C GLU A 702 -2.68 16.46 -10.64
N LYS A 703 -3.54 16.98 -11.53
CA LYS A 703 -3.88 16.33 -12.81
C LYS A 703 -2.73 16.39 -13.82
N CYS A 704 -2.04 17.52 -13.89
CA CYS A 704 -0.87 17.72 -14.73
C CYS A 704 0.20 16.65 -14.43
N TYR A 705 0.57 16.49 -13.16
CA TYR A 705 1.56 15.51 -12.71
C TYR A 705 1.07 14.05 -12.89
N ASN A 706 -0.21 13.77 -12.63
CA ASN A 706 -0.79 12.45 -12.87
C ASN A 706 -0.59 11.95 -14.31
N ILE A 707 -0.67 12.83 -15.31
CA ILE A 707 -0.55 12.47 -16.73
C ILE A 707 0.82 12.77 -17.34
N ALA A 708 1.67 13.54 -16.66
CA ALA A 708 2.96 14.00 -17.19
C ALA A 708 3.84 12.85 -17.70
N GLN A 709 4.39 13.02 -18.90
CA GLN A 709 5.38 12.15 -19.53
C GLN A 709 6.48 13.02 -20.12
N LYS A 710 7.64 12.41 -20.42
CA LYS A 710 8.75 13.09 -21.10
C LYS A 710 8.27 13.80 -22.37
N GLY A 711 8.59 15.09 -22.49
CA GLY A 711 8.23 15.93 -23.64
C GLY A 711 6.74 16.35 -23.73
N MET A 712 5.89 16.00 -22.77
CA MET A 712 4.48 16.36 -22.79
C MET A 712 4.22 17.82 -22.34
N PHE A 713 4.97 18.27 -21.34
CA PHE A 713 4.91 19.63 -20.81
C PHE A 713 6.31 20.24 -20.86
N GLN A 714 6.37 21.57 -20.93
CA GLN A 714 7.62 22.33 -20.99
C GLN A 714 7.62 23.36 -19.86
N GLY A 715 8.39 23.08 -18.82
CA GLY A 715 8.67 24.03 -17.76
C GLY A 715 9.53 25.19 -18.24
N ASP A 716 9.46 26.30 -17.51
CA ASP A 716 10.19 27.54 -17.82
C ASP A 716 11.30 27.85 -16.80
N PHE A 717 11.51 27.00 -15.81
CA PHE A 717 12.62 27.07 -14.87
C PHE A 717 13.94 26.52 -15.42
N GLY A 718 14.02 26.17 -16.72
CA GLY A 718 15.24 25.63 -17.32
C GLY A 718 15.61 24.22 -16.84
N PHE A 719 14.66 23.46 -16.32
CA PHE A 719 14.81 22.05 -15.97
C PHE A 719 13.99 21.17 -16.92
N GLU A 720 14.66 20.26 -17.62
CA GLU A 720 14.04 19.34 -18.56
C GLU A 720 13.67 18.03 -17.86
N LEU A 721 12.44 17.55 -18.07
CA LEU A 721 12.03 16.21 -17.62
C LEU A 721 12.71 15.15 -18.48
N VAL A 722 13.83 14.59 -17.99
CA VAL A 722 14.66 13.66 -18.76
C VAL A 722 14.22 12.21 -18.64
N GLU A 723 13.54 11.84 -17.55
CA GLU A 723 13.05 10.47 -17.35
C GLU A 723 11.82 10.41 -16.43
N VAL A 724 10.93 9.44 -16.68
CA VAL A 724 9.74 9.14 -15.86
C VAL A 724 9.65 7.65 -15.59
N PHE A 725 9.62 7.26 -14.32
CA PHE A 725 9.36 5.87 -13.93
C PHE A 725 7.91 5.73 -13.49
N GLN A 726 7.14 4.98 -14.27
CA GLN A 726 5.73 4.70 -14.02
C GLN A 726 5.44 3.23 -14.33
N SER A 727 4.76 2.54 -13.40
CA SER A 727 4.43 1.12 -13.53
C SER A 727 2.91 0.94 -13.42
N ASN A 728 2.17 1.38 -14.44
CA ASN A 728 0.71 1.25 -14.47
C ASN A 728 0.30 -0.23 -14.57
N PRO A 729 -0.83 -0.64 -13.97
CA PRO A 729 -1.48 -1.90 -14.31
C PRO A 729 -1.67 -2.02 -15.82
N SER A 730 -1.21 -3.12 -16.42
CA SER A 730 -1.20 -3.28 -17.88
C SER A 730 -1.63 -4.66 -18.35
N LEU A 731 -2.38 -4.72 -19.46
CA LEU A 731 -2.78 -5.93 -20.15
C LEU A 731 -2.32 -5.85 -21.61
N GLY A 732 -1.12 -6.37 -21.87
CA GLY A 732 -0.45 -6.14 -23.15
C GLY A 732 -0.18 -4.65 -23.34
N ASN A 733 -0.68 -4.06 -24.44
CA ASN A 733 -0.50 -2.63 -24.73
C ASN A 733 -1.55 -1.72 -24.07
N LEU A 734 -2.54 -2.29 -23.36
CA LEU A 734 -3.53 -1.50 -22.62
C LEU A 734 -2.99 -1.18 -21.23
N GLU A 735 -2.75 0.08 -20.94
CA GLU A 735 -2.38 0.58 -19.61
C GLU A 735 -3.54 1.28 -18.94
N ILE A 736 -3.68 1.08 -17.63
CA ILE A 736 -4.65 1.78 -16.79
C ILE A 736 -3.86 2.77 -15.93
N ASN A 737 -3.95 4.05 -16.25
CA ASN A 737 -3.36 5.10 -15.41
C ASN A 737 -4.17 5.22 -14.11
N ASP A 738 -3.62 4.68 -13.03
CA ASP A 738 -4.20 4.68 -11.69
C ASP A 738 -3.59 5.75 -10.76
N GLN A 739 -2.71 6.61 -11.28
CA GLN A 739 -2.12 7.72 -10.52
C GLN A 739 -3.15 8.68 -9.87
N PRO A 740 -4.34 8.93 -10.46
CA PRO A 740 -5.39 9.72 -9.80
C PRO A 740 -6.04 9.07 -8.56
N SER A 741 -5.69 7.83 -8.22
CA SER A 741 -6.15 7.16 -7.01
C SER A 741 -5.60 7.79 -5.72
N GLU A 742 -6.12 7.36 -4.57
CA GLU A 742 -5.59 7.79 -3.27
C GLU A 742 -4.12 7.38 -3.06
N GLU A 743 -3.40 8.16 -2.23
CA GLU A 743 -1.96 7.95 -1.95
C GLU A 743 -1.63 6.49 -1.63
N ALA A 744 -2.40 5.86 -0.75
CA ALA A 744 -2.16 4.49 -0.29
C ALA A 744 -2.31 3.41 -1.37
N PHE A 745 -2.83 3.76 -2.55
CA PHE A 745 -3.05 2.83 -3.66
C PHE A 745 -1.93 2.83 -4.71
N THR A 746 -1.11 3.88 -4.80
CA THR A 746 -0.01 3.96 -5.79
C THR A 746 1.34 4.24 -5.16
N VAL A 747 1.40 4.97 -4.04
CA VAL A 747 2.69 5.44 -3.49
C VAL A 747 3.54 4.30 -2.93
N TYR A 748 2.91 3.21 -2.50
CA TYR A 748 3.61 2.14 -1.77
C TYR A 748 4.12 1.01 -2.65
N ASP A 749 3.57 0.79 -3.85
CA ASP A 749 3.95 -0.26 -4.81
C ASP A 749 4.51 0.28 -6.13
N HIS A 750 3.91 1.32 -6.68
CA HIS A 750 4.33 1.90 -7.96
C HIS A 750 4.20 3.43 -8.01
N PRO A 751 4.88 4.16 -7.11
CA PRO A 751 4.88 5.61 -7.13
C PRO A 751 5.47 6.10 -8.45
N LYS A 752 4.91 7.18 -8.98
CA LYS A 752 5.48 7.84 -10.16
C LYS A 752 6.69 8.68 -9.76
N VAL A 753 7.84 8.40 -10.37
CA VAL A 753 9.10 9.11 -10.13
C VAL A 753 9.44 9.98 -11.34
N PHE A 754 9.83 11.22 -11.10
CA PHE A 754 10.29 12.14 -12.14
C PHE A 754 11.74 12.53 -11.88
N ILE A 755 12.53 12.57 -12.96
CA ILE A 755 13.90 13.08 -12.93
C ILE A 755 14.00 14.26 -13.87
N PHE A 756 14.30 15.43 -13.31
CA PHE A 756 14.60 16.63 -14.06
C PHE A 756 16.09 16.88 -14.10
N LYS A 757 16.59 17.39 -15.22
CA LYS A 757 17.98 17.81 -15.40
C LYS A 757 18.01 19.30 -15.73
N LYS A 758 18.90 20.06 -15.09
CA LYS A 758 19.16 21.45 -15.45
C LYS A 758 19.69 21.54 -16.89
N SER A 759 19.15 22.49 -17.65
CA SER A 759 19.53 22.78 -19.03
C SER A 759 20.23 24.14 -19.13
N ASP A 760 20.84 24.40 -20.27
CA ASP A 760 21.47 25.70 -20.58
C ASP A 760 20.45 26.86 -20.64
N ALA A 761 19.15 26.56 -20.63
CA ALA A 761 18.08 27.55 -20.55
C ALA A 761 17.79 28.03 -19.12
N TYR A 762 18.49 27.50 -18.11
CA TYR A 762 18.37 27.96 -16.72
C TYR A 762 18.79 29.42 -16.57
N ASP A 763 17.90 30.26 -16.04
CA ASP A 763 18.18 31.65 -15.70
C ASP A 763 17.79 31.93 -14.25
N SER A 764 18.81 32.09 -13.39
CA SER A 764 18.67 32.42 -11.97
C SER A 764 17.87 33.70 -11.74
N THR A 765 18.03 34.70 -12.63
CA THR A 765 17.31 35.98 -12.51
C THR A 765 15.83 35.79 -12.77
N TYR A 766 15.47 35.03 -13.80
CA TYR A 766 14.09 34.72 -14.13
C TYR A 766 13.42 33.89 -13.03
N VAL A 767 14.07 32.84 -12.55
CA VAL A 767 13.55 32.00 -11.44
C VAL A 767 13.28 32.85 -10.20
N ARG A 768 14.24 33.72 -9.84
CA ARG A 768 14.07 34.65 -8.72
C ARG A 768 12.92 35.62 -8.95
N GLU A 769 12.77 36.18 -10.14
CA GLU A 769 11.65 37.08 -10.49
C GLU A 769 10.30 36.38 -10.29
N VAL A 770 10.13 35.18 -10.85
CA VAL A 770 8.87 34.42 -10.78
C VAL A 770 8.54 34.04 -9.34
N LEU A 771 9.49 33.44 -8.61
CA LEU A 771 9.23 32.97 -7.24
C LEU A 771 9.07 34.13 -6.24
N SER A 772 9.80 35.24 -6.43
CA SER A 772 9.67 36.42 -5.54
C SER A 772 8.37 37.21 -5.78
N ALA A 773 7.68 36.97 -6.90
CA ALA A 773 6.39 37.58 -7.17
C ALA A 773 5.23 36.95 -6.37
N VAL A 774 5.47 35.79 -5.75
CA VAL A 774 4.49 35.11 -4.90
C VAL A 774 4.27 35.90 -3.60
N ASP A 775 3.01 36.26 -3.31
CA ASP A 775 2.67 36.95 -2.06
C ASP A 775 2.71 35.99 -0.86
N LEU A 776 3.76 36.14 -0.05
CA LEU A 776 3.95 35.35 1.18
C LEU A 776 3.36 36.02 2.44
N SER A 777 2.81 37.24 2.31
CA SER A 777 2.34 38.00 3.47
C SER A 777 1.05 37.47 4.10
N ASN A 778 0.31 36.65 3.34
CA ASN A 778 -0.98 36.10 3.72
C ASN A 778 -0.94 34.57 3.94
N VAL A 779 0.25 33.97 4.03
CA VAL A 779 0.41 32.53 4.32
C VAL A 779 -0.10 32.24 5.73
N ILE A 780 -0.92 31.19 5.86
CA ILE A 780 -1.62 30.79 7.10
C ILE A 780 -0.81 29.79 7.91
#